data_AF-A0AAU0YTZ6-F1
#
_entry.id   AF-A0AAU0YTZ6-F1
#
_cell.length_a   1.000
_cell.length_b   1.000
_cell.length_c   1.000
_cell.angle_alpha   90.00
_cell.angle_beta   90.00
_cell.angle_gamma   90.00
#
_symmetry.space_group_name_H-M   'P 1'
#
loop_
_entity.id
_entity.type
_entity.pdbx_description
1 polymer ?
#
loop_
_entity_poly.entity_id
_entity_poly.type
_entity_poly.pdbx_seq_one_letter_code
_entity_poly.pdbx_strand_id
1 'polypeptide(L)'
;MQGWDVFVSYSRSDAKEAAILTAALREQGLRVFVDETAVDDFTSITATITTALARSKALLALYSTEYPRRRACQWELTYAYLAGQQEGDPRRRVLVVNPDASVEHVQPVELRDARHWPWPDTPQALDQFALKVCAHIAQLKLPMGGSWTATGSLVQPSWLPAPARTGSSRFTGRLTEQWQIHTTLHRHHAPLVAPSSAGSGRTAQLRGMPGIGKSLLAQEYALRFASSFPGGIYWLDLHAVQGSAPSVVMDSYAQQVATVADALGLNTSDAPLPSLLSHLAVLLGEQGAPCLWVVDGLPDGLSDEQLHLLRGPHLLASTLVTTRSLHYSSFAEPIDVPPLQDADSLHLLTARCSPRNDAELAAATSLVHDTGGHPQALDILAGLTAATGFTQTRNRLHSTGPDILTGPLATALLPHPLTERTPTVDLLRVLAIACPAPLSMTTMEGALAALPEYDPWETTALVTRAIDSLLGTGSLTAAPSHEGSWTVHPLLARTVRRHDNDTGRLEDLRRILLHSLTAHTEPASPTQALTAHRPRPFLAKPSRGPSPLERNAALDLQIELVTRVGVQPLPASQGSLREALTSLHTLFATTRKALHQLTVDDATPVTLPTIATRLINDHLRPFLTTWHTALQQHEASRPPDMSTFQHEQQWTEAPRMRADLTALQGPLVATAHELGQLCGVDLLGGTPRLNEGASS
;
A
#
# COMPACT_ATOMS: atom_id res chain seq x y z
N MET A 1 -16.23 26.39 -35.80
CA MET A 1 -15.64 26.79 -34.50
C MET A 1 -14.31 26.08 -34.36
N GLN A 2 -13.21 26.81 -34.11
CA GLN A 2 -11.85 26.28 -34.17
C GLN A 2 -11.52 25.45 -32.90
N GLY A 3 -10.98 24.24 -33.09
CA GLY A 3 -10.48 23.39 -31.99
C GLY A 3 -9.05 23.76 -31.55
N TRP A 4 -8.48 23.05 -30.60
CA TRP A 4 -7.14 23.29 -30.05
C TRP A 4 -6.16 22.21 -30.53
N ASP A 5 -4.88 22.55 -30.60
CA ASP A 5 -3.83 21.62 -30.96
C ASP A 5 -3.29 20.90 -29.71
N VAL A 6 -3.06 21.63 -28.62
CA VAL A 6 -2.56 21.09 -27.34
C VAL A 6 -3.40 21.62 -26.18
N PHE A 7 -3.74 20.73 -25.25
CA PHE A 7 -4.26 21.08 -23.93
C PHE A 7 -3.12 20.96 -22.90
N VAL A 8 -2.75 22.04 -22.21
CA VAL A 8 -1.73 22.01 -21.17
C VAL A 8 -2.39 21.81 -19.81
N SER A 9 -2.05 20.69 -19.16
CA SER A 9 -2.50 20.35 -17.81
C SER A 9 -1.32 20.48 -16.84
N TYR A 10 -1.53 21.13 -15.69
CA TYR A 10 -0.48 21.41 -14.70
C TYR A 10 -1.08 21.65 -13.31
N SER A 11 -0.27 21.48 -12.26
CA SER A 11 -0.64 21.89 -10.90
C SER A 11 -0.45 23.40 -10.73
N ARG A 12 -1.25 24.07 -9.88
CA ARG A 12 -1.12 25.51 -9.60
C ARG A 12 0.27 25.92 -9.09
N SER A 13 0.95 25.01 -8.39
CA SER A 13 2.33 25.21 -7.94
C SER A 13 3.29 25.45 -9.10
N ASP A 14 2.95 24.96 -10.29
CA ASP A 14 3.82 24.89 -11.47
C ASP A 14 3.33 25.87 -12.56
N ALA A 15 2.57 26.90 -12.18
CA ALA A 15 1.97 27.85 -13.12
C ALA A 15 3.00 28.65 -13.92
N LYS A 16 4.15 28.95 -13.30
CA LYS A 16 5.24 29.67 -13.98
C LYS A 16 5.86 28.80 -15.07
N GLU A 17 6.12 27.55 -14.74
CA GLU A 17 6.66 26.52 -15.60
C GLU A 17 5.70 26.25 -16.78
N ALA A 18 4.40 26.12 -16.50
CA ALA A 18 3.38 25.96 -17.53
C ALA A 18 3.30 27.16 -18.49
N ALA A 19 3.47 28.38 -17.98
CA ALA A 19 3.48 29.60 -18.81
C ALA A 19 4.66 29.62 -19.79
N ILE A 20 5.85 29.18 -19.35
CA ILE A 20 7.04 29.07 -20.20
C ILE A 20 6.80 28.07 -21.35
N LEU A 21 6.29 26.87 -21.04
CA LEU A 21 5.98 25.86 -22.06
C LEU A 21 4.91 26.37 -23.04
N THR A 22 3.88 27.04 -22.53
CA THR A 22 2.79 27.57 -23.34
C THR A 22 3.28 28.62 -24.33
N ALA A 23 4.14 29.55 -23.89
CA ALA A 23 4.70 30.59 -24.74
C ALA A 23 5.50 29.98 -25.90
N ALA A 24 6.41 29.04 -25.61
CA ALA A 24 7.21 28.36 -26.62
C ALA A 24 6.36 27.59 -27.65
N LEU A 25 5.30 26.90 -27.20
CA LEU A 25 4.39 26.19 -28.11
C LEU A 25 3.60 27.15 -29.02
N ARG A 26 3.16 28.31 -28.49
CA ARG A 26 2.47 29.33 -29.27
C ARG A 26 3.38 30.01 -30.29
N GLU A 27 4.66 30.23 -29.95
CA GLU A 27 5.66 30.75 -30.88
C GLU A 27 5.90 29.81 -32.06
N GLN A 28 5.77 28.49 -31.86
CA GLN A 28 5.78 27.49 -32.94
C GLN A 28 4.45 27.40 -33.72
N GLY A 29 3.49 28.30 -33.46
CA GLY A 29 2.21 28.39 -34.17
C GLY A 29 1.13 27.42 -33.70
N LEU A 30 1.32 26.71 -32.57
CA LEU A 30 0.32 25.81 -32.03
C LEU A 30 -0.80 26.57 -31.30
N ARG A 31 -2.05 26.13 -31.48
CA ARG A 31 -3.19 26.65 -30.71
C ARG A 31 -3.26 25.92 -29.37
N VAL A 32 -2.78 26.57 -28.32
CA VAL A 32 -2.67 25.99 -26.98
C VAL A 32 -3.78 26.49 -26.07
N PHE A 33 -4.55 25.55 -25.52
CA PHE A 33 -5.43 25.78 -24.40
C PHE A 33 -4.67 25.56 -23.09
N VAL A 34 -4.77 26.52 -22.17
CA VAL A 34 -4.20 26.43 -20.82
C VAL A 34 -5.34 26.51 -19.84
N ASP A 35 -5.38 25.59 -18.89
CA ASP A 35 -6.31 25.66 -17.79
C ASP A 35 -5.85 26.74 -16.77
N GLU A 36 -6.28 27.98 -16.95
CA GLU A 36 -6.09 29.06 -15.98
C GLU A 36 -7.20 28.99 -14.90
N THR A 37 -7.15 28.02 -13.98
CA THR A 37 -8.17 27.89 -12.92
C THR A 37 -8.05 28.99 -11.84
N ALA A 38 -8.44 30.22 -12.20
CA ALA A 38 -9.03 31.21 -11.32
C ALA A 38 -10.51 30.85 -11.07
N VAL A 39 -10.94 30.97 -9.82
CA VAL A 39 -12.30 30.69 -9.35
C VAL A 39 -13.20 31.88 -9.70
N ASP A 40 -14.37 31.64 -10.29
CA ASP A 40 -15.54 32.51 -10.15
C ASP A 40 -16.84 31.69 -10.33
N ASP A 41 -17.80 32.00 -9.46
CA ASP A 41 -19.11 31.39 -9.33
C ASP A 41 -19.95 31.54 -10.63
N PHE A 42 -20.87 30.60 -10.87
CA PHE A 42 -21.99 30.67 -11.84
C PHE A 42 -21.82 30.11 -13.27
N THR A 43 -20.74 29.40 -13.63
CA THR A 43 -20.78 28.48 -14.79
C THR A 43 -20.16 27.13 -14.45
N SER A 44 -20.69 26.04 -15.01
CA SER A 44 -20.13 24.68 -14.85
C SER A 44 -18.74 24.63 -15.50
N ILE A 45 -17.70 24.93 -14.71
CA ILE A 45 -16.27 24.85 -15.06
C ILE A 45 -15.96 23.51 -15.76
N THR A 46 -16.60 22.44 -15.31
CA THR A 46 -16.48 21.09 -15.88
C THR A 46 -16.90 21.02 -17.35
N ALA A 47 -17.97 21.69 -17.78
CA ALA A 47 -18.47 21.60 -19.15
C ALA A 47 -17.53 22.30 -20.16
N THR A 48 -16.96 23.43 -19.77
CA THR A 48 -15.99 24.18 -20.60
C THR A 48 -14.69 23.40 -20.76
N ILE A 49 -14.13 22.87 -19.66
CA ILE A 49 -12.90 22.07 -19.69
C ILE A 49 -13.11 20.77 -20.47
N THR A 50 -14.23 20.07 -20.24
CA THR A 50 -14.57 18.85 -21.01
C THR A 50 -14.64 19.14 -22.51
N THR A 51 -15.29 20.25 -22.88
CA THR A 51 -15.40 20.65 -24.28
C THR A 51 -14.03 21.03 -24.87
N ALA A 52 -13.18 21.71 -24.09
CA ALA A 52 -11.83 22.08 -24.51
C ALA A 52 -10.97 20.83 -24.74
N LEU A 53 -10.91 19.90 -23.79
CA LEU A 53 -10.23 18.60 -23.94
C LEU A 53 -10.73 17.83 -25.16
N ALA A 54 -12.05 17.69 -25.31
CA ALA A 54 -12.65 16.97 -26.43
C ALA A 54 -12.29 17.59 -27.78
N ARG A 55 -12.00 18.90 -27.83
CA ARG A 55 -11.59 19.64 -29.03
C ARG A 55 -10.07 19.78 -29.19
N SER A 56 -9.28 19.31 -28.23
CA SER A 56 -7.82 19.28 -28.30
C SER A 56 -7.33 18.00 -28.98
N LYS A 57 -6.20 18.06 -29.69
CA LYS A 57 -5.59 16.85 -30.28
C LYS A 57 -4.80 16.02 -29.27
N ALA A 58 -4.07 16.65 -28.37
CA ALA A 58 -3.37 15.94 -27.30
C ALA A 58 -3.36 16.74 -26.02
N LEU A 59 -3.05 16.06 -24.92
CA LEU A 59 -2.76 16.65 -23.63
C LEU A 59 -1.25 16.65 -23.38
N LEU A 60 -0.72 17.79 -22.95
CA LEU A 60 0.61 17.94 -22.41
C LEU A 60 0.50 18.07 -20.88
N ALA A 61 0.94 17.04 -20.15
CA ALA A 61 0.99 17.02 -18.71
C ALA A 61 2.34 17.54 -18.22
N LEU A 62 2.33 18.66 -17.49
CA LEU A 62 3.46 19.05 -16.63
C LEU A 62 3.37 18.25 -15.33
N TYR A 63 3.96 17.07 -15.34
CA TYR A 63 3.73 16.03 -14.34
C TYR A 63 4.73 16.12 -13.20
N SER A 64 4.56 17.14 -12.35
CA SER A 64 5.29 17.27 -11.08
C SER A 64 4.80 16.26 -10.03
N THR A 65 5.51 16.17 -8.92
CA THR A 65 5.11 15.42 -7.71
C THR A 65 3.77 15.88 -7.12
N GLU A 66 3.34 17.12 -7.38
CA GLU A 66 2.03 17.63 -6.96
C GLU A 66 0.91 17.35 -7.98
N TYR A 67 1.24 17.14 -9.26
CA TYR A 67 0.28 16.81 -10.32
C TYR A 67 -0.67 15.65 -9.96
N PRO A 68 -0.20 14.49 -9.46
CA PRO A 68 -1.08 13.37 -9.12
C PRO A 68 -2.03 13.63 -7.94
N ARG A 69 -1.77 14.67 -7.14
CA ARG A 69 -2.61 15.07 -6.01
C ARG A 69 -3.79 15.96 -6.42
N ARG A 70 -3.79 16.48 -7.65
CA ARG A 70 -4.82 17.41 -8.15
C ARG A 70 -5.90 16.66 -8.92
N ARG A 71 -7.14 16.68 -8.39
CA ARG A 71 -8.30 16.00 -9.00
C ARG A 71 -8.56 16.41 -10.46
N ALA A 72 -8.48 17.70 -10.77
CA ALA A 72 -8.70 18.21 -12.13
C ALA A 72 -7.66 17.64 -13.11
N CYS A 73 -6.37 17.76 -12.79
CA CYS A 73 -5.26 17.23 -13.59
C CYS A 73 -5.37 15.72 -13.81
N GLN A 74 -5.77 14.97 -12.78
CA GLN A 74 -5.99 13.53 -12.88
C GLN A 74 -7.15 13.20 -13.83
N TRP A 75 -8.25 13.93 -13.76
CA TRP A 75 -9.39 13.72 -14.65
C TRP A 75 -9.05 14.05 -16.11
N GLU A 76 -8.35 15.16 -16.34
CA GLU A 76 -7.86 15.56 -17.67
C GLU A 76 -6.91 14.51 -18.26
N LEU A 77 -5.95 14.04 -17.45
CA LEU A 77 -5.03 12.97 -17.83
C LEU A 77 -5.78 11.70 -18.20
N THR A 78 -6.75 11.27 -17.39
CA THR A 78 -7.56 10.08 -17.67
C THR A 78 -8.33 10.22 -18.98
N TYR A 79 -8.91 11.38 -19.27
CA TYR A 79 -9.60 11.62 -20.54
C TYR A 79 -8.67 11.43 -21.74
N ALA A 80 -7.50 12.06 -21.71
CA ALA A 80 -6.53 11.98 -22.80
C ALA A 80 -5.92 10.57 -22.92
N TYR A 81 -5.65 9.92 -21.79
CA TYR A 81 -5.15 8.55 -21.73
C TYR A 81 -6.11 7.57 -22.40
N LEU A 82 -7.39 7.61 -22.02
CA LEU A 82 -8.41 6.72 -22.59
C LEU A 82 -8.60 6.98 -24.09
N ALA A 83 -8.55 8.24 -24.53
CA ALA A 83 -8.62 8.58 -25.95
C ALA A 83 -7.43 8.00 -26.74
N GLY A 84 -6.21 8.05 -26.19
CA GLY A 84 -5.04 7.43 -26.82
C GLY A 84 -5.09 5.90 -26.77
N GLN A 85 -5.58 5.34 -25.67
CA GLN A 85 -5.72 3.90 -25.50
C GLN A 85 -6.70 3.29 -26.50
N GLN A 86 -7.81 3.97 -26.80
CA GLN A 86 -8.74 3.58 -27.86
C GLN A 86 -8.10 3.58 -29.26
N GLU A 87 -7.01 4.33 -29.45
CA GLU A 87 -6.20 4.37 -30.67
C GLU A 87 -5.02 3.36 -30.64
N GLY A 88 -4.99 2.51 -29.62
CA GLY A 88 -4.01 1.44 -29.42
C GLY A 88 -2.78 1.83 -28.59
N ASP A 89 -2.55 3.12 -28.31
CA ASP A 89 -1.43 3.56 -27.48
C ASP A 89 -1.75 4.89 -26.75
N PRO A 90 -1.87 4.89 -25.41
CA PRO A 90 -2.19 6.09 -24.64
C PRO A 90 -1.21 7.26 -24.86
N ARG A 91 0.06 6.94 -25.17
CA ARG A 91 1.13 7.94 -25.38
C ARG A 91 0.94 8.75 -26.65
N ARG A 92 0.05 8.32 -27.56
CA ARG A 92 -0.28 9.10 -28.76
C ARG A 92 -1.00 10.40 -28.42
N ARG A 93 -1.79 10.39 -27.33
CA ARG A 93 -2.63 11.52 -26.91
C ARG A 93 -2.13 12.18 -25.62
N VAL A 94 -1.20 11.56 -24.90
CA VAL A 94 -0.61 12.08 -23.67
C VAL A 94 0.89 12.30 -23.84
N LEU A 95 1.32 13.55 -23.71
CA LEU A 95 2.72 13.97 -23.67
C LEU A 95 3.08 14.37 -22.24
N VAL A 96 4.24 13.96 -21.74
CA VAL A 96 4.67 14.22 -20.36
C VAL A 96 5.97 15.03 -20.34
N VAL A 97 5.94 16.13 -19.58
CA VAL A 97 7.13 16.87 -19.14
C VAL A 97 7.23 16.68 -17.64
N ASN A 98 8.32 16.09 -17.18
CA ASN A 98 8.57 15.89 -15.76
C ASN A 98 9.59 16.92 -15.26
N PRO A 99 9.19 17.86 -14.38
CA PRO A 99 10.11 18.83 -13.81
C PRO A 99 11.00 18.25 -12.69
N ASP A 100 10.61 17.12 -12.11
CA ASP A 100 11.29 16.51 -10.97
C ASP A 100 12.37 15.50 -11.41
N ALA A 101 13.37 15.28 -10.54
CA ALA A 101 14.49 14.36 -10.83
C ALA A 101 14.09 12.87 -10.79
N SER A 102 13.04 12.53 -10.03
CA SER A 102 12.49 11.18 -9.95
C SER A 102 11.35 11.00 -10.94
N VAL A 103 11.11 9.77 -11.39
CA VAL A 103 9.94 9.39 -12.23
C VAL A 103 8.91 8.55 -11.46
N GLU A 104 9.18 8.23 -10.20
CA GLU A 104 8.35 7.33 -9.38
C GLU A 104 6.95 7.87 -9.09
N HIS A 105 6.75 9.18 -9.17
CA HIS A 105 5.43 9.80 -9.01
C HIS A 105 4.58 9.76 -10.29
N VAL A 106 5.17 9.43 -11.44
CA VAL A 106 4.43 9.39 -12.72
C VAL A 106 3.59 8.12 -12.80
N GLN A 107 2.30 8.32 -13.07
CA GLN A 107 1.28 7.29 -13.23
C GLN A 107 0.44 7.56 -14.50
N PRO A 108 -0.07 6.52 -15.18
CA PRO A 108 0.19 5.10 -14.93
C PRO A 108 1.56 4.63 -15.43
N VAL A 109 1.90 3.36 -15.18
CA VAL A 109 3.20 2.76 -15.50
C VAL A 109 3.63 2.92 -16.97
N GLU A 110 2.67 2.92 -17.90
CA GLU A 110 2.93 3.11 -19.33
C GLU A 110 3.45 4.50 -19.66
N LEU A 111 2.98 5.51 -18.91
CA LEU A 111 3.53 6.85 -19.02
C LEU A 111 4.91 6.89 -18.38
N ARG A 112 5.09 6.24 -17.22
CA ARG A 112 6.39 6.17 -16.53
C ARG A 112 7.49 5.55 -17.38
N ASP A 113 7.19 4.48 -18.11
CA ASP A 113 8.12 3.78 -19.02
C ASP A 113 8.36 4.55 -20.34
N ALA A 114 7.56 5.58 -20.63
CA ALA A 114 7.77 6.41 -21.80
C ALA A 114 9.01 7.31 -21.65
N ARG A 115 9.58 7.73 -22.80
CA ARG A 115 10.56 8.82 -22.81
C ARG A 115 9.86 10.14 -22.43
N HIS A 116 9.92 10.48 -21.14
CA HIS A 116 9.55 11.81 -20.64
C HIS A 116 10.48 12.85 -21.23
N TRP A 117 9.95 14.05 -21.45
CA TRP A 117 10.84 15.19 -21.64
C TRP A 117 11.31 15.65 -20.25
N PRO A 118 12.62 15.67 -19.96
CA PRO A 118 13.11 16.36 -18.77
C PRO A 118 12.79 17.85 -18.90
N TRP A 119 12.76 18.56 -17.77
CA TRP A 119 12.56 20.01 -17.80
C TRP A 119 13.52 20.70 -18.79
N PRO A 120 13.02 21.45 -19.79
CA PRO A 120 13.87 22.17 -20.74
C PRO A 120 14.44 23.43 -20.06
N ASP A 121 15.59 23.26 -19.40
CA ASP A 121 16.29 24.28 -18.60
C ASP A 121 16.97 25.38 -19.41
N THR A 122 17.15 25.19 -20.72
CA THR A 122 17.76 26.16 -21.63
C THR A 122 16.81 26.59 -22.75
N PRO A 123 16.92 27.83 -23.28
CA PRO A 123 16.09 28.29 -24.40
C PRO A 123 16.17 27.36 -25.64
N GLN A 124 17.37 26.84 -25.92
CA GLN A 124 17.58 25.91 -27.03
C GLN A 124 16.86 24.56 -26.81
N ALA A 125 16.88 24.04 -25.58
CA ALA A 125 16.14 22.82 -25.24
C ALA A 125 14.62 23.05 -25.30
N LEU A 126 14.15 24.25 -24.94
CA LEU A 126 12.75 24.65 -25.00
C LEU A 126 12.25 24.76 -26.46
N ASP A 127 13.06 25.34 -27.35
CA ASP A 127 12.75 25.39 -28.79
C ASP A 127 12.69 23.99 -29.41
N GLN A 128 13.67 23.13 -29.08
CA GLN A 128 13.70 21.74 -29.54
C GLN A 128 12.48 20.95 -29.03
N PHE A 129 12.09 21.17 -27.78
CA PHE A 129 10.88 20.59 -27.20
C PHE A 129 9.64 21.01 -28.00
N ALA A 130 9.43 22.32 -28.18
CA ALA A 130 8.26 22.84 -28.86
C ALA A 130 8.16 22.36 -30.32
N LEU A 131 9.30 22.27 -31.03
CA LEU A 131 9.38 21.68 -32.37
C LEU A 131 8.96 20.21 -32.41
N LYS A 132 9.41 19.41 -31.43
CA LYS A 132 9.00 17.99 -31.36
C LYS A 132 7.53 17.83 -31.02
N VAL A 133 6.98 18.65 -30.14
CA VAL A 133 5.53 18.67 -29.87
C VAL A 133 4.78 19.01 -31.15
N CYS A 134 5.21 20.05 -31.88
CA CYS A 134 4.59 20.42 -33.16
C CYS A 134 4.60 19.26 -34.18
N ALA A 135 5.75 18.59 -34.32
CA ALA A 135 5.88 17.42 -35.19
C ALA A 135 4.98 16.25 -34.78
N HIS A 136 4.82 16.01 -33.47
CA HIS A 136 3.90 14.99 -32.95
C HIS A 136 2.44 15.34 -33.24
N ILE A 137 2.03 16.58 -32.94
CA ILE A 137 0.65 17.05 -33.15
C ILE A 137 0.26 17.06 -34.63
N ALA A 138 1.20 17.32 -35.54
CA ALA A 138 0.97 17.25 -36.98
C ALA A 138 0.53 15.85 -37.45
N GLN A 139 0.88 14.78 -36.71
CA GLN A 139 0.46 13.41 -37.02
C GLN A 139 -0.98 13.12 -36.56
N LEU A 140 -1.55 13.94 -35.67
CA LEU A 140 -2.88 13.75 -35.11
C LEU A 140 -3.94 14.49 -35.95
N LYS A 141 -4.76 13.72 -36.68
CA LYS A 141 -5.77 14.25 -37.61
C LYS A 141 -7.05 14.70 -36.91
N LEU A 142 -7.49 13.96 -35.90
CA LEU A 142 -8.75 14.18 -35.19
C LEU A 142 -8.49 14.66 -33.77
N PRO A 143 -9.38 15.47 -33.17
CA PRO A 143 -9.31 15.79 -31.75
C PRO A 143 -9.68 14.57 -30.89
N MET A 144 -9.31 14.57 -29.61
CA MET A 144 -9.54 13.45 -28.69
C MET A 144 -11.02 13.04 -28.63
N GLY A 145 -11.94 14.02 -28.62
CA GLY A 145 -13.39 13.74 -28.60
C GLY A 145 -13.95 13.22 -29.93
N GLY A 146 -13.22 13.39 -31.05
CA GLY A 146 -13.61 12.85 -32.35
C GLY A 146 -13.30 11.37 -32.53
N SER A 147 -12.32 10.86 -31.77
CA SER A 147 -11.95 9.43 -31.74
C SER A 147 -13.13 8.55 -31.33
N TRP A 148 -13.97 9.05 -30.41
CA TRP A 148 -15.17 8.37 -29.89
C TRP A 148 -16.27 8.17 -30.94
N THR A 149 -16.27 8.98 -32.00
CA THR A 149 -17.32 8.99 -33.03
C THR A 149 -16.86 8.48 -34.40
N ALA A 150 -15.56 8.50 -34.67
CA ALA A 150 -15.01 8.14 -35.98
C ALA A 150 -14.74 6.64 -36.14
N THR A 151 -14.48 5.92 -35.04
CA THR A 151 -14.48 4.45 -35.01
C THR A 151 -15.91 3.99 -34.74
N GLY A 152 -16.69 3.75 -35.80
CA GLY A 152 -18.12 3.41 -35.76
C GLY A 152 -18.53 2.12 -35.04
N SER A 153 -17.73 1.62 -34.09
CA SER A 153 -18.12 0.65 -33.08
C SER A 153 -17.16 0.80 -31.90
N LEU A 154 -17.60 1.45 -30.82
CA LEU A 154 -17.04 1.15 -29.50
C LEU A 154 -17.38 -0.33 -29.27
N VAL A 155 -16.45 -1.23 -29.58
CA VAL A 155 -16.59 -2.64 -29.19
C VAL A 155 -16.55 -2.65 -27.68
N GLN A 156 -17.73 -2.50 -27.07
CA GLN A 156 -17.90 -2.70 -25.65
C GLN A 156 -17.49 -4.14 -25.39
N PRO A 157 -16.49 -4.39 -24.54
CA PRO A 157 -16.06 -5.74 -24.27
C PRO A 157 -17.25 -6.55 -23.76
N SER A 158 -17.29 -7.83 -24.09
CA SER A 158 -18.31 -8.73 -23.56
C SER A 158 -18.18 -8.77 -22.04
N TRP A 159 -19.31 -8.62 -21.34
CA TRP A 159 -19.38 -8.80 -19.90
C TRP A 159 -20.02 -10.17 -19.63
N LEU A 160 -19.27 -11.05 -18.98
CA LEU A 160 -19.73 -12.38 -18.63
C LEU A 160 -19.50 -12.67 -17.14
N PRO A 161 -20.38 -13.43 -16.49
CA PRO A 161 -21.71 -13.80 -16.96
C PRO A 161 -22.61 -12.56 -17.09
N ALA A 162 -23.65 -12.66 -17.93
CA ALA A 162 -24.66 -11.60 -18.03
C ALA A 162 -25.49 -11.51 -16.73
N PRO A 163 -26.05 -10.34 -16.38
CA PRO A 163 -25.99 -9.08 -17.12
C PRO A 163 -24.71 -8.27 -16.88
N ALA A 164 -24.37 -7.40 -17.84
CA ALA A 164 -23.31 -6.42 -17.68
C ALA A 164 -23.61 -5.47 -16.51
N ARG A 165 -22.58 -5.15 -15.71
CA ARG A 165 -22.70 -4.16 -14.63
C ARG A 165 -22.74 -2.74 -15.21
N THR A 166 -23.44 -1.83 -14.55
CA THR A 166 -23.61 -0.43 -15.00
C THR A 166 -22.98 0.54 -14.01
N GLY A 167 -22.50 1.68 -14.47
CA GLY A 167 -21.86 2.66 -13.58
C GLY A 167 -22.82 3.19 -12.51
N SER A 168 -22.26 3.73 -11.43
CA SER A 168 -23.01 4.33 -10.33
C SER A 168 -22.83 5.85 -10.33
N SER A 169 -23.94 6.58 -10.35
CA SER A 169 -23.94 8.04 -10.15
C SER A 169 -23.50 8.46 -8.74
N ARG A 170 -23.38 7.50 -7.80
CA ARG A 170 -22.92 7.72 -6.43
C ARG A 170 -21.42 7.49 -6.27
N PHE A 171 -20.72 7.07 -7.32
CA PHE A 171 -19.28 6.91 -7.27
C PHE A 171 -18.59 8.28 -7.35
N THR A 172 -17.79 8.61 -6.34
CA THR A 172 -17.02 9.85 -6.29
C THR A 172 -15.59 9.58 -5.81
N GLY A 173 -14.67 10.43 -6.24
CA GLY A 173 -13.25 10.34 -5.89
C GLY A 173 -12.59 9.12 -6.52
N ARG A 174 -11.61 8.56 -5.81
CA ARG A 174 -10.98 7.26 -6.07
C ARG A 174 -10.16 7.12 -7.36
N LEU A 175 -9.85 8.23 -8.03
CA LEU A 175 -9.12 8.19 -9.29
C LEU A 175 -7.68 7.72 -9.10
N THR A 176 -7.06 8.09 -7.98
CA THR A 176 -5.74 7.60 -7.59
C THR A 176 -5.74 6.07 -7.46
N GLU A 177 -6.73 5.50 -6.77
CA GLU A 177 -6.87 4.07 -6.61
C GLU A 177 -7.18 3.37 -7.94
N GLN A 178 -7.96 3.98 -8.84
CA GLN A 178 -8.14 3.46 -10.19
C GLN A 178 -6.82 3.38 -10.97
N TRP A 179 -5.96 4.39 -10.86
CA TRP A 179 -4.64 4.36 -11.47
C TRP A 179 -3.72 3.32 -10.83
N GLN A 180 -3.77 3.15 -9.51
CA GLN A 180 -3.04 2.08 -8.83
C GLN A 180 -3.47 0.71 -9.37
N ILE A 181 -4.77 0.46 -9.52
CA ILE A 181 -5.28 -0.77 -10.14
C ILE A 181 -4.71 -0.92 -11.54
N HIS A 182 -4.82 0.11 -12.38
CA HIS A 182 -4.33 0.06 -13.76
C HIS A 182 -2.84 -0.30 -13.82
N THR A 183 -2.02 0.43 -13.06
CA THR A 183 -0.59 0.21 -12.96
C THR A 183 -0.27 -1.20 -12.47
N THR A 184 -0.98 -1.73 -11.48
CA THR A 184 -0.77 -3.11 -10.99
C THR A 184 -1.09 -4.17 -12.04
N LEU A 185 -2.16 -3.99 -12.81
CA LEU A 185 -2.58 -4.96 -13.82
C LEU A 185 -1.70 -4.93 -15.08
N HIS A 186 -1.17 -3.77 -15.44
CA HIS A 186 -0.39 -3.57 -16.68
C HIS A 186 1.13 -3.52 -16.48
N ARG A 187 1.61 -3.60 -15.23
CA ARG A 187 3.03 -3.50 -14.87
C ARG A 187 3.96 -4.47 -15.60
N HIS A 188 3.47 -5.65 -15.92
CA HIS A 188 4.21 -6.66 -16.69
C HIS A 188 4.65 -6.19 -18.10
N HIS A 189 4.06 -5.10 -18.63
CA HIS A 189 4.52 -4.48 -19.88
C HIS A 189 5.79 -3.64 -19.72
N ALA A 190 6.15 -3.25 -18.49
CA ALA A 190 7.30 -2.40 -18.18
C ALA A 190 8.12 -2.93 -16.98
N PRO A 191 8.68 -4.15 -17.06
CA PRO A 191 9.33 -4.81 -15.92
C PRO A 191 10.60 -4.09 -15.42
N LEU A 192 11.22 -3.24 -16.26
CA LEU A 192 12.44 -2.50 -15.90
C LEU A 192 12.17 -1.29 -15.00
N VAL A 193 10.99 -0.66 -15.13
CA VAL A 193 10.66 0.60 -14.47
C VAL A 193 9.70 0.40 -13.30
N ALA A 194 9.07 -0.77 -13.22
CA ALA A 194 8.13 -1.12 -12.17
C ALA A 194 8.24 -2.60 -11.80
N PRO A 195 9.33 -3.00 -11.09
CA PRO A 195 9.50 -4.38 -10.67
C PRO A 195 8.34 -4.80 -9.75
N SER A 196 7.76 -5.96 -10.06
CA SER A 196 6.66 -6.52 -9.26
C SER A 196 7.17 -6.93 -7.88
N SER A 197 6.53 -6.44 -6.82
CA SER A 197 6.81 -6.84 -5.44
C SER A 197 6.20 -8.21 -5.09
N ALA A 198 5.20 -8.65 -5.86
CA ALA A 198 4.47 -9.90 -5.67
C ALA A 198 3.97 -10.47 -7.02
N GLY A 199 4.46 -11.66 -7.39
CA GLY A 199 3.94 -12.41 -8.55
C GLY A 199 4.21 -11.79 -9.93
N SER A 200 3.35 -12.10 -10.90
CA SER A 200 3.56 -11.89 -12.34
C SER A 200 3.36 -10.46 -12.87
N GLY A 201 3.00 -9.48 -12.01
CA GLY A 201 2.67 -8.12 -12.43
C GLY A 201 1.36 -8.00 -13.22
N ARG A 202 0.41 -8.91 -12.97
CA ARG A 202 -0.91 -9.03 -13.63
C ARG A 202 -2.08 -9.23 -12.65
N THR A 203 -1.80 -9.24 -11.35
CA THR A 203 -2.78 -9.58 -10.32
C THR A 203 -2.80 -8.48 -9.26
N ALA A 204 -3.95 -7.84 -9.10
CA ALA A 204 -4.19 -6.82 -8.08
C ALA A 204 -5.21 -7.32 -7.06
N GLN A 205 -5.04 -6.97 -5.80
CA GLN A 205 -6.08 -7.17 -4.79
C GLN A 205 -6.47 -5.84 -4.13
N LEU A 206 -7.78 -5.55 -4.14
CA LEU A 206 -8.37 -4.47 -3.38
C LEU A 206 -8.73 -4.97 -1.99
N ARG A 207 -8.11 -4.40 -0.96
CA ARG A 207 -8.34 -4.76 0.44
C ARG A 207 -8.99 -3.62 1.21
N GLY A 208 -9.69 -3.96 2.29
CA GLY A 208 -10.25 -2.96 3.20
C GLY A 208 -11.57 -3.39 3.83
N MET A 209 -12.10 -2.53 4.69
CA MET A 209 -13.31 -2.74 5.49
C MET A 209 -14.55 -3.04 4.62
N PRO A 210 -15.53 -3.82 5.12
CA PRO A 210 -16.83 -3.96 4.46
C PRO A 210 -17.50 -2.60 4.26
N GLY A 211 -18.09 -2.35 3.08
CA GLY A 211 -18.77 -1.08 2.78
C GLY A 211 -17.87 0.10 2.37
N ILE A 212 -16.54 -0.10 2.33
CA ILE A 212 -15.57 0.94 1.89
C ILE A 212 -15.61 1.23 0.38
N GLY A 213 -16.33 0.40 -0.38
CA GLY A 213 -16.55 0.58 -1.83
C GLY A 213 -15.64 -0.22 -2.77
N LYS A 214 -14.98 -1.31 -2.30
CA LYS A 214 -14.08 -2.13 -3.14
C LYS A 214 -14.72 -2.64 -4.43
N SER A 215 -15.89 -3.27 -4.33
CA SER A 215 -16.62 -3.82 -5.47
C SER A 215 -17.03 -2.73 -6.47
N LEU A 216 -17.49 -1.59 -5.95
CA LEU A 216 -17.85 -0.44 -6.79
C LEU A 216 -16.61 0.16 -7.46
N LEU A 217 -15.47 0.25 -6.76
CA LEU A 217 -14.20 0.70 -7.32
C LEU A 217 -13.73 -0.23 -8.46
N ALA A 218 -13.78 -1.56 -8.26
CA ALA A 218 -13.44 -2.53 -9.28
C ALA A 218 -14.36 -2.42 -10.51
N GLN A 219 -15.67 -2.21 -10.28
CA GLN A 219 -16.67 -2.06 -11.33
C GLN A 219 -16.45 -0.79 -12.15
N GLU A 220 -16.23 0.35 -11.48
CA GLU A 220 -15.96 1.62 -12.13
C GLU A 220 -14.62 1.63 -12.87
N TYR A 221 -13.61 0.93 -12.34
CA TYR A 221 -12.38 0.67 -13.06
C TYR A 221 -12.64 -0.13 -14.34
N ALA A 222 -13.33 -1.27 -14.24
CA ALA A 222 -13.62 -2.15 -15.37
C ALA A 222 -14.43 -1.44 -16.48
N LEU A 223 -15.40 -0.60 -16.10
CA LEU A 223 -16.18 0.21 -17.03
C LEU A 223 -15.34 1.32 -17.69
N ARG A 224 -14.53 2.03 -16.90
CA ARG A 224 -13.75 3.17 -17.39
C ARG A 224 -12.60 2.74 -18.29
N PHE A 225 -11.91 1.66 -17.94
CA PHE A 225 -10.76 1.12 -18.65
C PHE A 225 -11.12 -0.07 -19.56
N ALA A 226 -12.40 -0.21 -19.91
CA ALA A 226 -12.92 -1.30 -20.74
C ALA A 226 -12.15 -1.49 -22.06
N SER A 227 -11.67 -0.40 -22.68
CA SER A 227 -10.85 -0.45 -23.90
C SER A 227 -9.51 -1.17 -23.74
N SER A 228 -9.01 -1.32 -22.50
CA SER A 228 -7.80 -2.09 -22.20
C SER A 228 -8.02 -3.60 -22.30
N PHE A 229 -9.29 -4.04 -22.32
CA PHE A 229 -9.68 -5.44 -22.19
C PHE A 229 -10.62 -5.88 -23.32
N PRO A 230 -10.21 -5.77 -24.60
CA PRO A 230 -11.06 -6.10 -25.74
C PRO A 230 -11.48 -7.58 -25.80
N GLY A 231 -10.75 -8.47 -25.10
CA GLY A 231 -11.09 -9.89 -24.95
C GLY A 231 -12.22 -10.16 -23.96
N GLY A 232 -12.75 -9.14 -23.28
CA GLY A 232 -13.90 -9.28 -22.38
C GLY A 232 -13.58 -9.00 -20.91
N ILE A 233 -14.64 -8.85 -20.14
CA ILE A 233 -14.64 -8.68 -18.69
C ILE A 233 -15.43 -9.83 -18.08
N TYR A 234 -14.74 -10.66 -17.30
CA TYR A 234 -15.28 -11.82 -16.63
C TYR A 234 -15.43 -11.51 -15.14
N TRP A 235 -16.65 -11.51 -14.61
CA TRP A 235 -16.95 -11.08 -13.25
C TRP A 235 -17.54 -12.20 -12.42
N LEU A 236 -16.81 -12.64 -11.39
CA LEU A 236 -17.19 -13.74 -10.52
C LEU A 236 -17.44 -13.19 -9.11
N ASP A 237 -18.65 -13.39 -8.59
CA ASP A 237 -19.11 -12.79 -7.33
C ASP A 237 -19.18 -13.82 -6.21
N LEU A 238 -18.36 -13.64 -5.17
CA LEU A 238 -18.24 -14.53 -4.03
C LEU A 238 -18.84 -13.91 -2.73
N HIS A 239 -19.61 -12.82 -2.84
CA HIS A 239 -20.24 -12.21 -1.66
C HIS A 239 -21.26 -13.13 -0.98
N ALA A 240 -21.97 -13.96 -1.74
CA ALA A 240 -23.00 -14.85 -1.21
C ALA A 240 -22.43 -15.97 -0.31
N VAL A 241 -21.15 -16.29 -0.46
CA VAL A 241 -20.44 -17.34 0.28
C VAL A 241 -19.48 -16.78 1.33
N GLN A 242 -19.66 -15.53 1.72
CA GLN A 242 -18.92 -14.91 2.82
C GLN A 242 -19.17 -15.66 4.14
N GLY A 243 -18.10 -16.06 4.82
CA GLY A 243 -18.16 -16.85 6.06
C GLY A 243 -18.39 -18.35 5.87
N SER A 244 -18.50 -18.82 4.62
CA SER A 244 -18.60 -20.25 4.30
C SER A 244 -17.24 -20.94 4.35
N ALA A 245 -17.23 -22.27 4.48
CA ALA A 245 -16.01 -23.07 4.39
C ALA A 245 -15.35 -22.95 3.00
N PRO A 246 -14.01 -23.08 2.89
CA PRO A 246 -13.30 -22.93 1.62
C PRO A 246 -13.80 -23.82 0.48
N SER A 247 -14.28 -25.04 0.78
CA SER A 247 -14.87 -25.93 -0.24
C SER A 247 -16.09 -25.32 -0.91
N VAL A 248 -17.02 -24.75 -0.13
CA VAL A 248 -18.24 -24.10 -0.62
C VAL A 248 -17.90 -22.88 -1.47
N VAL A 249 -16.84 -22.14 -1.09
CA VAL A 249 -16.35 -20.99 -1.87
C VAL A 249 -15.85 -21.46 -3.24
N MET A 250 -15.04 -22.52 -3.28
CA MET A 250 -14.50 -23.06 -4.53
C MET A 250 -15.58 -23.69 -5.41
N ASP A 251 -16.59 -24.34 -4.83
CA ASP A 251 -17.74 -24.89 -5.56
C ASP A 251 -18.56 -23.77 -6.22
N SER A 252 -18.82 -22.67 -5.49
CA SER A 252 -19.50 -21.49 -6.04
C SER A 252 -18.70 -20.82 -7.16
N TYR A 253 -17.37 -20.71 -6.99
CA TYR A 253 -16.49 -20.22 -8.03
C TYR A 253 -16.53 -21.11 -9.27
N ALA A 254 -16.42 -22.44 -9.11
CA ALA A 254 -16.46 -23.39 -10.21
C ALA A 254 -17.77 -23.34 -11.01
N GLN A 255 -18.90 -23.18 -10.33
CA GLN A 255 -20.21 -23.03 -10.97
C GLN A 255 -20.29 -21.76 -11.84
N GLN A 256 -19.73 -20.64 -11.36
CA GLN A 256 -19.71 -19.40 -12.13
C GLN A 256 -18.74 -19.49 -13.32
N VAL A 257 -17.59 -20.15 -13.16
CA VAL A 257 -16.65 -20.43 -14.27
C VAL A 257 -17.30 -21.32 -15.32
N ALA A 258 -18.07 -22.35 -14.92
CA ALA A 258 -18.84 -23.16 -15.85
C ALA A 258 -19.88 -22.34 -16.62
N THR A 259 -20.58 -21.42 -15.95
CA THR A 259 -21.52 -20.48 -16.59
C THR A 259 -20.83 -19.62 -17.66
N VAL A 260 -19.62 -19.14 -17.37
CA VAL A 260 -18.80 -18.39 -18.33
C VAL A 260 -18.37 -19.27 -19.51
N ALA A 261 -17.93 -20.51 -19.24
CA ALA A 261 -17.52 -21.46 -20.27
C ALA A 261 -18.68 -21.80 -21.22
N ASP A 262 -19.87 -22.10 -20.67
CA ASP A 262 -21.08 -22.37 -21.44
C ASP A 262 -21.48 -21.16 -22.30
N ALA A 263 -21.40 -19.94 -21.76
CA ALA A 263 -21.68 -18.71 -22.50
C ALA A 263 -20.71 -18.47 -23.66
N LEU A 264 -19.49 -19.00 -23.57
CA LEU A 264 -18.48 -18.98 -24.64
C LEU A 264 -18.59 -20.19 -25.60
N GLY A 265 -19.59 -21.05 -25.42
CA GLY A 265 -19.83 -22.22 -26.27
C GLY A 265 -18.96 -23.44 -25.95
N LEU A 266 -18.29 -23.45 -24.79
CA LEU A 266 -17.55 -24.61 -24.31
C LEU A 266 -18.52 -25.56 -23.61
N ASN A 267 -19.05 -26.57 -24.34
CA ASN A 267 -19.92 -27.60 -23.77
C ASN A 267 -19.16 -28.43 -22.73
N THR A 268 -19.22 -28.03 -21.47
CA THR A 268 -18.35 -28.54 -20.40
C THR A 268 -19.14 -28.98 -19.16
N SER A 269 -20.36 -29.49 -19.37
CA SER A 269 -21.20 -30.03 -18.31
C SER A 269 -20.42 -31.05 -17.47
N ASP A 270 -20.38 -30.82 -16.16
CA ASP A 270 -19.71 -31.65 -15.13
C ASP A 270 -18.17 -31.73 -15.19
N ALA A 271 -17.49 -30.88 -15.96
CA ALA A 271 -16.03 -30.85 -15.95
C ALA A 271 -15.48 -30.25 -14.63
N PRO A 272 -14.40 -30.82 -14.06
CA PRO A 272 -13.79 -30.25 -12.86
C PRO A 272 -13.15 -28.89 -13.19
N LEU A 273 -13.07 -28.01 -12.18
CA LEU A 273 -12.57 -26.63 -12.34
C LEU A 273 -11.24 -26.51 -13.11
N PRO A 274 -10.19 -27.31 -12.84
CA PRO A 274 -8.93 -27.22 -13.61
C PRO A 274 -9.10 -27.50 -15.10
N SER A 275 -10.01 -28.41 -15.48
CA SER A 275 -10.32 -28.70 -16.88
C SER A 275 -11.08 -27.55 -17.53
N LEU A 276 -12.04 -26.94 -16.82
CA LEU A 276 -12.74 -25.74 -17.28
C LEU A 276 -11.77 -24.58 -17.54
N LEU A 277 -10.87 -24.31 -16.59
CA LEU A 277 -9.84 -23.28 -16.71
C LEU A 277 -8.90 -23.58 -17.88
N SER A 278 -8.54 -24.85 -18.11
CA SER A 278 -7.69 -25.24 -19.24
C SER A 278 -8.37 -24.98 -20.59
N HIS A 279 -9.65 -25.31 -20.74
CA HIS A 279 -10.38 -25.01 -21.98
C HIS A 279 -10.54 -23.51 -22.21
N LEU A 280 -10.85 -22.75 -21.15
CA LEU A 280 -10.89 -21.29 -21.23
C LEU A 280 -9.53 -20.70 -21.60
N ALA A 281 -8.43 -21.24 -21.06
CA ALA A 281 -7.08 -20.78 -21.38
C ALA A 281 -6.76 -20.89 -22.88
N VAL A 282 -7.13 -22.01 -23.50
CA VAL A 282 -6.97 -22.24 -24.94
C VAL A 282 -7.81 -21.24 -25.73
N LEU A 283 -9.09 -21.11 -25.39
CA LEU A 283 -10.02 -20.20 -26.09
C LEU A 283 -9.55 -18.73 -26.00
N LEU A 284 -9.13 -18.28 -24.82
CA LEU A 284 -8.58 -16.92 -24.64
C LEU A 284 -7.26 -16.73 -25.40
N GLY A 285 -6.43 -17.76 -25.47
CA GLY A 285 -5.19 -17.76 -26.26
C GLY A 285 -5.47 -17.63 -27.77
N GLU A 286 -6.46 -18.35 -28.28
CA GLU A 286 -6.89 -18.29 -29.68
C GLU A 286 -7.51 -16.93 -30.05
N GLN A 287 -8.25 -16.31 -29.14
CA GLN A 287 -8.77 -14.95 -29.32
C GLN A 287 -7.65 -13.90 -29.38
N GLY A 288 -6.55 -14.12 -28.65
CA GLY A 288 -5.36 -13.26 -28.71
C GLY A 288 -5.57 -11.84 -28.18
N ALA A 289 -6.59 -11.60 -27.37
CA ALA A 289 -6.96 -10.28 -26.86
C ALA A 289 -6.87 -10.21 -25.32
N PRO A 290 -6.35 -9.11 -24.73
CA PRO A 290 -6.34 -8.93 -23.28
C PRO A 290 -7.75 -8.93 -22.69
N CYS A 291 -7.94 -9.55 -21.53
CA CYS A 291 -9.21 -9.58 -20.81
C CYS A 291 -9.01 -9.32 -19.31
N LEU A 292 -10.10 -8.95 -18.63
CA LEU A 292 -10.12 -8.72 -17.18
C LEU A 292 -10.88 -9.84 -16.48
N TRP A 293 -10.24 -10.48 -15.50
CA TRP A 293 -10.81 -11.52 -14.65
C TRP A 293 -11.02 -10.95 -13.24
N VAL A 294 -12.27 -10.69 -12.86
CA VAL A 294 -12.62 -10.08 -11.58
C VAL A 294 -13.18 -11.15 -10.64
N VAL A 295 -12.56 -11.30 -9.47
CA VAL A 295 -13.09 -12.12 -8.36
C VAL A 295 -13.49 -11.17 -7.23
N ASP A 296 -14.79 -10.88 -7.15
CA ASP A 296 -15.35 -9.88 -6.25
C ASP A 296 -15.85 -10.51 -4.95
N GLY A 297 -15.34 -10.07 -3.81
CA GLY A 297 -15.76 -10.56 -2.50
C GLY A 297 -15.12 -11.89 -2.12
N LEU A 298 -13.81 -12.05 -2.33
CA LEU A 298 -13.06 -13.24 -1.92
C LEU A 298 -13.02 -13.36 -0.38
N PRO A 299 -13.54 -14.45 0.23
CA PRO A 299 -13.47 -14.71 1.66
C PRO A 299 -12.05 -15.04 2.16
N ASP A 300 -11.85 -15.01 3.47
CA ASP A 300 -10.60 -15.43 4.12
C ASP A 300 -10.48 -16.97 4.23
N GLY A 301 -9.28 -17.48 4.46
CA GLY A 301 -9.03 -18.89 4.79
C GLY A 301 -8.81 -19.84 3.61
N LEU A 302 -8.63 -19.33 2.39
CA LEU A 302 -8.25 -20.16 1.24
C LEU A 302 -6.75 -20.50 1.28
N SER A 303 -6.40 -21.72 0.86
CA SER A 303 -5.00 -22.14 0.71
C SER A 303 -4.35 -21.53 -0.55
N ASP A 304 -3.01 -21.53 -0.60
CA ASP A 304 -2.26 -21.04 -1.77
C ASP A 304 -2.63 -21.78 -3.07
N GLU A 305 -2.92 -23.08 -2.99
CA GLU A 305 -3.38 -23.89 -4.13
C GLU A 305 -4.75 -23.43 -4.63
N GLN A 306 -5.69 -23.14 -3.72
CA GLN A 306 -7.01 -22.63 -4.07
C GLN A 306 -6.93 -21.22 -4.64
N LEU A 307 -6.12 -20.35 -4.03
CA LEU A 307 -5.86 -19.00 -4.53
C LEU A 307 -5.29 -19.04 -5.96
N HIS A 308 -4.38 -19.97 -6.26
CA HIS A 308 -3.81 -20.12 -7.59
C HIS A 308 -4.88 -20.36 -8.67
N LEU A 309 -5.93 -21.13 -8.36
CA LEU A 309 -7.05 -21.41 -9.27
C LEU A 309 -7.98 -20.21 -9.51
N LEU A 310 -7.90 -19.18 -8.67
CA LEU A 310 -8.66 -17.93 -8.82
C LEU A 310 -8.04 -16.96 -9.83
N ARG A 311 -6.81 -17.23 -10.29
CA ARG A 311 -6.16 -16.43 -11.32
C ARG A 311 -6.85 -16.64 -12.66
N GLY A 312 -6.83 -15.60 -13.48
CA GLY A 312 -7.27 -15.68 -14.87
C GLY A 312 -6.58 -16.85 -15.59
N PRO A 313 -7.31 -17.65 -16.38
CA PRO A 313 -6.82 -18.92 -16.90
C PRO A 313 -5.68 -18.78 -17.94
N HIS A 314 -5.43 -17.58 -18.45
CA HIS A 314 -4.42 -17.31 -19.47
C HIS A 314 -3.56 -16.09 -19.11
N LEU A 315 -2.37 -15.99 -19.68
CA LEU A 315 -1.45 -14.84 -19.46
C LEU A 315 -1.99 -13.50 -19.99
N LEU A 316 -3.01 -13.53 -20.85
CA LEU A 316 -3.74 -12.35 -21.32
C LEU A 316 -4.83 -11.88 -20.35
N ALA A 317 -5.16 -12.70 -19.34
CA ALA A 317 -6.17 -12.38 -18.34
C ALA A 317 -5.51 -11.68 -17.14
N SER A 318 -5.74 -10.38 -17.01
CA SER A 318 -5.36 -9.63 -15.81
C SER A 318 -6.37 -9.92 -14.71
N THR A 319 -5.91 -10.21 -13.49
CA THR A 319 -6.79 -10.64 -12.39
C THR A 319 -6.96 -9.53 -11.36
N LEU A 320 -8.20 -9.13 -11.09
CA LEU A 320 -8.55 -8.17 -10.05
C LEU A 320 -9.38 -8.86 -8.98
N VAL A 321 -8.88 -8.89 -7.75
CA VAL A 321 -9.59 -9.48 -6.62
C VAL A 321 -10.06 -8.39 -5.67
N THR A 322 -11.24 -8.52 -5.10
CA THR A 322 -11.66 -7.72 -3.94
C THR A 322 -11.79 -8.61 -2.72
N THR A 323 -11.23 -8.22 -1.58
CA THR A 323 -11.28 -9.01 -0.35
C THR A 323 -11.31 -8.11 0.89
N ARG A 324 -11.74 -8.68 2.01
CA ARG A 324 -11.60 -8.08 3.33
C ARG A 324 -10.30 -8.54 4.00
N SER A 325 -9.80 -9.72 3.62
CA SER A 325 -8.64 -10.34 4.24
C SER A 325 -7.35 -9.61 3.90
N LEU A 326 -6.49 -9.48 4.90
CA LEU A 326 -5.13 -8.97 4.75
C LEU A 326 -4.10 -10.10 4.52
N HIS A 327 -4.51 -11.37 4.56
CA HIS A 327 -3.61 -12.55 4.50
C HIS A 327 -3.07 -12.86 3.10
N TYR A 328 -3.73 -12.39 2.04
CA TYR A 328 -3.38 -12.76 0.66
C TYR A 328 -2.30 -11.87 0.02
N SER A 329 -1.42 -11.25 0.81
CA SER A 329 -0.36 -10.36 0.30
C SER A 329 0.66 -11.05 -0.61
N SER A 330 0.87 -12.36 -0.46
CA SER A 330 1.72 -13.18 -1.35
C SER A 330 1.06 -13.51 -2.69
N PHE A 331 -0.27 -13.54 -2.72
CA PHE A 331 -1.04 -13.98 -3.88
C PHE A 331 -1.15 -12.92 -4.98
N ALA A 332 -1.37 -11.68 -4.57
CA ALA A 332 -1.63 -10.52 -5.43
C ALA A 332 -1.10 -9.25 -4.77
N GLU A 333 -0.71 -8.26 -5.58
CA GLU A 333 -0.22 -7.00 -5.01
C GLU A 333 -1.35 -6.24 -4.31
N PRO A 334 -1.17 -5.88 -3.02
CA PRO A 334 -2.19 -5.22 -2.23
C PRO A 334 -2.38 -3.75 -2.57
N ILE A 335 -3.64 -3.36 -2.74
CA ILE A 335 -4.10 -1.99 -2.81
C ILE A 335 -5.11 -1.81 -1.68
N ASP A 336 -4.68 -1.18 -0.60
CA ASP A 336 -5.54 -0.88 0.55
C ASP A 336 -6.42 0.31 0.21
N VAL A 337 -7.73 0.10 0.22
CA VAL A 337 -8.73 1.12 -0.11
C VAL A 337 -9.00 1.95 1.15
N PRO A 338 -8.55 3.23 1.22
CA PRO A 338 -8.74 4.05 2.41
C PRO A 338 -10.20 4.53 2.54
N PRO A 339 -10.60 5.15 3.66
CA PRO A 339 -11.81 5.96 3.69
C PRO A 339 -11.76 7.12 2.68
N LEU A 340 -12.92 7.69 2.35
CA LEU A 340 -12.98 8.84 1.45
C LEU A 340 -12.42 10.09 2.14
N GLN A 341 -11.68 10.90 1.37
CA GLN A 341 -11.23 12.22 1.80
C GLN A 341 -12.42 13.13 2.12
N ASP A 342 -12.24 14.11 3.00
CA ASP A 342 -13.32 14.95 3.51
C ASP A 342 -14.16 15.62 2.40
N ALA A 343 -13.50 16.09 1.33
CA ALA A 343 -14.19 16.72 0.20
C ALA A 343 -15.10 15.75 -0.56
N ASP A 344 -14.63 14.51 -0.82
CA ASP A 344 -15.43 13.48 -1.49
C ASP A 344 -16.53 12.93 -0.58
N SER A 345 -16.24 12.81 0.71
CA SER A 345 -17.20 12.42 1.74
C SER A 345 -18.34 13.44 1.85
N LEU A 346 -18.02 14.74 1.87
CA LEU A 346 -19.01 15.80 1.88
C LEU A 346 -19.83 15.83 0.58
N HIS A 347 -19.17 15.65 -0.57
CA HIS A 347 -19.87 15.55 -1.85
C HIS A 347 -20.89 14.39 -1.85
N LEU A 348 -20.48 13.20 -1.41
CA LEU A 348 -21.37 12.04 -1.29
C LEU A 348 -22.52 12.28 -0.32
N LEU A 349 -22.24 12.87 0.85
CA LEU A 349 -23.24 13.13 1.89
C LEU A 349 -24.29 14.15 1.44
N THR A 350 -23.88 15.16 0.67
CA THR A 350 -24.73 16.26 0.18
C THR A 350 -25.35 16.00 -1.19
N ALA A 351 -25.06 14.84 -1.80
CA ALA A 351 -25.50 14.53 -3.17
C ALA A 351 -27.03 14.57 -3.36
N ARG A 352 -27.79 14.30 -2.29
CA ARG A 352 -29.27 14.30 -2.31
C ARG A 352 -29.90 15.59 -1.77
N CYS A 353 -29.16 16.35 -0.98
CA CYS A 353 -29.66 17.55 -0.30
C CYS A 353 -28.47 18.47 -0.01
N SER A 354 -28.51 19.71 -0.49
CA SER A 354 -27.47 20.70 -0.20
C SER A 354 -27.69 21.35 1.17
N PRO A 355 -26.62 21.63 1.94
CA PRO A 355 -26.72 22.42 3.16
C PRO A 355 -27.32 23.80 2.87
N ARG A 356 -28.24 24.24 3.73
CA ARG A 356 -29.01 25.49 3.51
C ARG A 356 -28.32 26.73 4.09
N ASN A 357 -27.43 26.53 5.05
CA ASN A 357 -26.73 27.58 5.79
C ASN A 357 -25.42 27.02 6.39
N ASP A 358 -24.61 27.90 6.97
CA ASP A 358 -23.32 27.54 7.56
C ASP A 358 -23.44 26.53 8.70
N ALA A 359 -24.53 26.57 9.47
CA ALA A 359 -24.78 25.62 10.56
C ALA A 359 -25.01 24.19 10.03
N GLU A 360 -25.82 24.04 8.98
CA GLU A 360 -26.05 22.75 8.31
C GLU A 360 -24.78 22.27 7.59
N LEU A 361 -23.96 23.18 7.05
CA LEU A 361 -22.67 22.82 6.46
C LEU A 361 -21.71 22.29 7.54
N ALA A 362 -21.61 22.96 8.69
CA ALA A 362 -20.81 22.50 9.82
C ALA A 362 -21.29 21.15 10.37
N ALA A 363 -22.61 20.93 10.41
CA ALA A 363 -23.19 19.64 10.79
C ALA A 363 -22.86 18.54 9.77
N ALA A 364 -22.88 18.84 8.47
CA ALA A 364 -22.49 17.92 7.41
C ALA A 364 -21.00 17.54 7.52
N THR A 365 -20.10 18.51 7.71
CA THR A 365 -18.67 18.27 7.96
C THR A 365 -18.45 17.43 9.21
N SER A 366 -19.21 17.69 10.29
CA SER A 366 -19.13 16.88 11.50
C SER A 366 -19.59 15.43 11.28
N LEU A 367 -20.65 15.20 10.48
CA LEU A 367 -21.09 13.86 10.09
C LEU A 367 -20.03 13.10 9.28
N VAL A 368 -19.29 13.80 8.42
CA VAL A 368 -18.15 13.21 7.69
C VAL A 368 -17.09 12.72 8.68
N HIS A 369 -16.72 13.53 9.68
CA HIS A 369 -15.75 13.11 10.71
C HIS A 369 -16.31 12.00 11.61
N ASP A 370 -17.58 12.08 12.03
CA ASP A 370 -18.24 11.09 12.88
C ASP A 370 -18.31 9.69 12.22
N THR A 371 -18.33 9.64 10.88
CA THR A 371 -18.32 8.39 10.09
C THR A 371 -16.93 7.98 9.62
N GLY A 372 -15.90 8.77 9.90
CA GLY A 372 -14.53 8.53 9.42
C GLY A 372 -14.41 8.46 7.89
N GLY A 373 -15.31 9.11 7.14
CA GLY A 373 -15.30 9.07 5.67
C GLY A 373 -15.76 7.75 5.04
N HIS A 374 -16.54 6.94 5.75
CA HIS A 374 -16.99 5.63 5.26
C HIS A 374 -18.15 5.74 4.24
N PRO A 375 -17.97 5.32 2.97
CA PRO A 375 -18.92 5.57 1.87
C PRO A 375 -20.33 5.04 2.11
N GLN A 376 -20.48 3.78 2.51
CA GLN A 376 -21.80 3.19 2.71
C GLN A 376 -22.57 3.86 3.87
N ALA A 377 -21.86 4.33 4.90
CA ALA A 377 -22.49 5.03 6.01
C ALA A 377 -22.93 6.42 5.57
N LEU A 378 -22.09 7.12 4.80
CA LEU A 378 -22.41 8.41 4.21
C LEU A 378 -23.62 8.32 3.26
N ASP A 379 -23.74 7.27 2.43
CA ASP A 379 -24.91 7.10 1.54
C ASP A 379 -26.22 6.83 2.31
N ILE A 380 -26.16 6.07 3.41
CA ILE A 380 -27.31 5.88 4.32
C ILE A 380 -27.69 7.23 4.94
N LEU A 381 -26.71 7.97 5.48
CA LEU A 381 -26.95 9.27 6.09
C LEU A 381 -27.46 10.30 5.09
N ALA A 382 -26.94 10.33 3.85
CA ALA A 382 -27.43 11.19 2.78
C ALA A 382 -28.93 10.98 2.49
N GLY A 383 -29.41 9.74 2.62
CA GLY A 383 -30.83 9.42 2.54
C GLY A 383 -31.64 10.00 3.72
N LEU A 384 -31.09 9.94 4.93
CA LEU A 384 -31.75 10.45 6.15
C LEU A 384 -31.73 11.98 6.26
N THR A 385 -30.64 12.62 5.84
CA THR A 385 -30.49 14.08 5.85
C THR A 385 -31.45 14.75 4.87
N ALA A 386 -31.74 14.11 3.74
CA ALA A 386 -32.75 14.60 2.79
C ALA A 386 -34.14 14.74 3.42
N ALA A 387 -34.48 13.91 4.42
CA ALA A 387 -35.76 13.96 5.12
C ALA A 387 -35.76 14.83 6.39
N THR A 388 -34.64 14.89 7.13
CA THR A 388 -34.60 15.46 8.49
C THR A 388 -33.61 16.61 8.69
N GLY A 389 -32.76 16.90 7.71
CA GLY A 389 -31.65 17.86 7.83
C GLY A 389 -30.39 17.27 8.48
N PHE A 390 -29.26 17.96 8.31
CA PHE A 390 -27.94 17.50 8.74
C PHE A 390 -27.82 17.50 10.27
N THR A 391 -28.26 18.57 10.92
CA THR A 391 -28.16 18.71 12.38
C THR A 391 -28.95 17.62 13.12
N GLN A 392 -30.20 17.39 12.70
CA GLN A 392 -31.05 16.37 13.33
C GLN A 392 -30.53 14.96 13.07
N THR A 393 -30.03 14.69 11.85
CA THR A 393 -29.42 13.39 11.51
C THR A 393 -28.21 13.10 12.40
N ARG A 394 -27.35 14.09 12.61
CA ARG A 394 -26.20 13.96 13.52
C ARG A 394 -26.62 13.66 14.95
N ASN A 395 -27.62 14.37 15.48
CA ASN A 395 -28.14 14.09 16.81
C ASN A 395 -28.70 12.67 16.92
N ARG A 396 -29.37 12.18 15.88
CA ARG A 396 -29.86 10.78 15.83
C ARG A 396 -28.72 9.76 15.78
N LEU A 397 -27.65 10.03 15.04
CA LEU A 397 -26.47 9.16 14.94
C LEU A 397 -25.86 8.85 16.32
N HIS A 398 -25.85 9.86 17.20
CA HIS A 398 -25.30 9.79 18.55
C HIS A 398 -26.34 9.52 19.65
N SER A 399 -27.64 9.56 19.34
CA SER A 399 -28.71 9.33 20.32
C SER A 399 -28.71 7.90 20.87
N THR A 400 -29.02 7.68 22.14
CA THR A 400 -29.07 6.33 22.76
C THR A 400 -30.21 5.43 22.26
N GLY A 401 -31.06 5.93 21.35
CA GLY A 401 -32.13 5.18 20.73
C GLY A 401 -31.66 4.15 19.69
N PRO A 402 -32.58 3.61 18.86
CA PRO A 402 -32.26 2.61 17.86
C PRO A 402 -31.21 3.12 16.89
N ASP A 403 -30.26 2.24 16.55
CA ASP A 403 -29.15 2.59 15.69
C ASP A 403 -29.63 2.83 14.24
N ILE A 404 -29.41 4.05 13.74
CA ILE A 404 -29.81 4.47 12.40
C ILE A 404 -28.94 3.87 11.28
N LEU A 405 -27.78 3.28 11.62
CA LEU A 405 -26.89 2.57 10.70
C LEU A 405 -27.07 1.04 10.76
N THR A 406 -28.22 0.57 11.24
CA THR A 406 -28.58 -0.85 11.33
C THR A 406 -28.79 -1.51 9.96
N GLY A 407 -28.86 -2.85 9.96
CA GLY A 407 -29.12 -3.65 8.77
C GLY A 407 -27.83 -4.14 8.10
N PRO A 408 -27.76 -4.19 6.76
CA PRO A 408 -26.65 -4.82 6.04
C PRO A 408 -25.26 -4.28 6.38
N LEU A 409 -25.15 -2.98 6.68
CA LEU A 409 -23.88 -2.38 7.08
C LEU A 409 -23.43 -2.92 8.45
N ALA A 410 -24.28 -2.86 9.47
CA ALA A 410 -23.95 -3.38 10.80
C ALA A 410 -23.59 -4.87 10.76
N THR A 411 -24.38 -5.69 10.04
CA THR A 411 -24.10 -7.12 9.84
C THR A 411 -22.80 -7.36 9.08
N ALA A 412 -22.45 -6.51 8.11
CA ALA A 412 -21.18 -6.64 7.39
C ALA A 412 -19.98 -6.27 8.27
N LEU A 413 -20.11 -5.26 9.14
CA LEU A 413 -19.06 -4.81 10.05
C LEU A 413 -18.84 -5.77 11.23
N LEU A 414 -19.91 -6.36 11.75
CA LEU A 414 -19.89 -7.37 12.80
C LEU A 414 -20.62 -8.62 12.32
N PRO A 415 -19.96 -9.48 11.51
CA PRO A 415 -20.58 -10.70 10.98
C PRO A 415 -20.85 -11.74 12.08
N HIS A 416 -20.07 -11.72 13.15
CA HIS A 416 -20.24 -12.59 14.30
C HIS A 416 -20.80 -11.81 15.49
N PRO A 417 -21.78 -12.37 16.22
CA PRO A 417 -22.28 -11.74 17.42
C PRO A 417 -21.18 -11.65 18.50
N LEU A 418 -21.17 -10.55 19.24
CA LEU A 418 -20.21 -10.32 20.33
C LEU A 418 -20.57 -11.09 21.62
N THR A 419 -21.46 -12.07 21.56
CA THR A 419 -21.97 -12.79 22.73
C THR A 419 -20.92 -13.68 23.40
N GLU A 420 -19.86 -14.04 22.69
CA GLU A 420 -18.80 -14.90 23.20
C GLU A 420 -17.70 -14.09 23.91
N ARG A 421 -17.12 -14.67 24.98
CA ARG A 421 -15.96 -14.10 25.70
C ARG A 421 -14.65 -14.73 25.22
N THR A 422 -14.43 -14.66 23.90
CA THR A 422 -13.20 -15.14 23.29
C THR A 422 -12.16 -14.03 23.23
N PRO A 423 -10.85 -14.37 23.18
CA PRO A 423 -9.78 -13.36 23.09
C PRO A 423 -9.96 -12.43 21.90
N THR A 424 -10.45 -12.92 20.77
CA THR A 424 -10.71 -12.12 19.55
C THR A 424 -11.79 -11.07 19.78
N VAL A 425 -12.90 -11.44 20.44
CA VAL A 425 -14.00 -10.52 20.75
C VAL A 425 -13.57 -9.51 21.81
N ASP A 426 -12.89 -9.95 22.86
CA ASP A 426 -12.39 -9.05 23.91
C ASP A 426 -11.33 -8.08 23.38
N LEU A 427 -10.44 -8.53 22.49
CA LEU A 427 -9.50 -7.64 21.81
C LEU A 427 -10.21 -6.61 20.93
N LEU A 428 -11.25 -7.02 20.19
CA LEU A 428 -12.07 -6.10 19.40
C LEU A 428 -12.79 -5.07 20.28
N ARG A 429 -13.28 -5.47 21.47
CA ARG A 429 -13.85 -4.55 22.47
C ARG A 429 -12.80 -3.54 22.96
N VAL A 430 -11.61 -4.00 23.33
CA VAL A 430 -10.51 -3.13 23.78
C VAL A 430 -10.13 -2.10 22.72
N LEU A 431 -9.98 -2.53 21.46
CA LEU A 431 -9.71 -1.63 20.34
C LEU A 431 -10.87 -0.65 20.08
N ALA A 432 -12.12 -1.09 20.20
CA ALA A 432 -13.29 -0.22 20.07
C ALA A 432 -13.39 0.84 21.18
N ILE A 433 -12.92 0.52 22.39
CA ILE A 433 -12.83 1.47 23.51
C ILE A 433 -11.72 2.49 23.27
N ALA A 434 -10.54 2.04 22.81
CA ALA A 434 -9.38 2.90 22.57
C ALA A 434 -9.52 3.80 21.34
N CYS A 435 -10.31 3.38 20.34
CA CYS A 435 -10.51 4.10 19.09
C CYS A 435 -10.82 5.60 19.30
N PRO A 436 -10.09 6.53 18.64
CA PRO A 436 -9.21 6.28 17.49
C PRO A 436 -7.75 5.93 17.81
N ALA A 437 -7.34 5.88 19.08
CA ALA A 437 -5.95 5.64 19.45
C ALA A 437 -5.50 4.23 19.06
N PRO A 438 -4.36 4.08 18.34
CA PRO A 438 -3.79 2.77 18.08
C PRO A 438 -3.17 2.17 19.34
N LEU A 439 -3.30 0.85 19.49
CA LEU A 439 -2.73 0.09 20.60
C LEU A 439 -1.55 -0.75 20.14
N SER A 440 -0.47 -0.73 20.92
CA SER A 440 0.67 -1.62 20.74
C SER A 440 0.33 -3.05 21.16
N MET A 441 1.11 -4.02 20.68
CA MET A 441 1.02 -5.41 21.12
C MET A 441 1.09 -5.55 22.65
N THR A 442 2.04 -4.86 23.28
CA THR A 442 2.22 -4.86 24.75
C THR A 442 1.00 -4.33 25.51
N THR A 443 0.32 -3.31 24.99
CA THR A 443 -0.88 -2.74 25.63
C THR A 443 -2.06 -3.71 25.53
N MET A 444 -2.20 -4.37 24.38
CA MET A 444 -3.24 -5.39 24.17
C MET A 444 -3.01 -6.62 25.05
N GLU A 445 -1.76 -7.07 25.18
CA GLU A 445 -1.38 -8.16 26.10
C GLU A 445 -1.66 -7.79 27.55
N GLY A 446 -1.25 -6.60 28.00
CA GLY A 446 -1.53 -6.14 29.36
C GLY A 446 -3.03 -6.07 29.66
N ALA A 447 -3.84 -5.66 28.70
CA ALA A 447 -5.29 -5.60 28.85
C ALA A 447 -5.93 -7.00 28.98
N LEU A 448 -5.49 -7.98 28.19
CA LEU A 448 -6.02 -9.35 28.28
C LEU A 448 -5.48 -10.11 29.49
N ALA A 449 -4.21 -9.92 29.87
CA ALA A 449 -3.60 -10.60 31.02
C ALA A 449 -4.19 -10.15 32.38
N ALA A 450 -4.82 -8.98 32.42
CA ALA A 450 -5.53 -8.48 33.60
C ALA A 450 -6.92 -9.10 33.79
N LEU A 451 -7.42 -9.85 32.79
CA LEU A 451 -8.68 -10.57 32.90
C LEU A 451 -8.48 -11.93 33.58
N PRO A 452 -9.34 -12.31 34.54
CA PRO A 452 -9.20 -13.58 35.26
C PRO A 452 -9.45 -14.81 34.38
N GLU A 453 -10.10 -14.65 33.22
CA GLU A 453 -10.39 -15.75 32.30
C GLU A 453 -9.19 -16.19 31.45
N TYR A 454 -8.10 -15.42 31.43
CA TYR A 454 -6.93 -15.70 30.60
C TYR A 454 -5.68 -15.86 31.46
N ASP A 455 -4.91 -16.90 31.15
CA ASP A 455 -3.62 -17.11 31.77
C ASP A 455 -2.59 -16.08 31.26
N PRO A 456 -1.89 -15.34 32.14
CA PRO A 456 -0.96 -14.29 31.73
C PRO A 456 0.14 -14.77 30.78
N TRP A 457 0.59 -16.03 30.92
CA TRP A 457 1.66 -16.61 30.10
C TRP A 457 1.19 -17.07 28.72
N GLU A 458 -0.11 -17.27 28.50
CA GLU A 458 -0.69 -17.59 27.18
C GLU A 458 -1.10 -16.34 26.40
N THR A 459 -1.15 -15.18 27.06
CA THR A 459 -1.79 -13.97 26.53
C THR A 459 -1.14 -13.48 25.23
N THR A 460 0.19 -13.56 25.09
CA THR A 460 0.88 -13.23 23.83
C THR A 460 0.39 -14.08 22.66
N ALA A 461 0.23 -15.39 22.86
CA ALA A 461 -0.25 -16.29 21.81
C ALA A 461 -1.75 -16.08 21.52
N LEU A 462 -2.54 -15.73 22.53
CA LEU A 462 -3.97 -15.38 22.37
C LEU A 462 -4.13 -14.07 21.58
N VAL A 463 -3.39 -13.02 21.95
CA VAL A 463 -3.40 -11.72 21.24
C VAL A 463 -2.92 -11.89 19.81
N THR A 464 -1.85 -12.65 19.57
CA THR A 464 -1.34 -12.90 18.21
C THR A 464 -2.41 -13.56 17.34
N ARG A 465 -3.07 -14.62 17.82
CA ARG A 465 -4.16 -15.29 17.10
C ARG A 465 -5.39 -14.41 16.91
N ALA A 466 -5.71 -13.58 17.91
CA ALA A 466 -6.81 -12.62 17.83
C ALA A 466 -6.54 -11.54 16.77
N ILE A 467 -5.32 -10.99 16.72
CA ILE A 467 -4.90 -10.04 15.69
C ILE A 467 -5.02 -10.70 14.31
N ASP A 468 -4.44 -11.89 14.13
CA ASP A 468 -4.51 -12.64 12.88
C ASP A 468 -5.95 -12.87 12.40
N SER A 469 -6.83 -13.31 13.30
CA SER A 469 -8.26 -13.45 13.00
C SER A 469 -8.92 -12.12 12.58
N LEU A 470 -8.61 -11.02 13.27
CA LEU A 470 -9.15 -9.70 12.94
C LEU A 470 -8.57 -9.13 11.63
N LEU A 471 -7.33 -9.48 11.26
CA LEU A 471 -6.74 -9.18 9.95
C LEU A 471 -7.48 -9.90 8.82
N GLY A 472 -7.85 -11.17 9.02
CA GLY A 472 -8.67 -11.94 8.08
C GLY A 472 -10.05 -11.34 7.82
N THR A 473 -10.64 -10.67 8.83
CA THR A 473 -11.94 -9.99 8.67
C THR A 473 -11.86 -8.59 8.07
N GLY A 474 -10.65 -8.01 7.94
CA GLY A 474 -10.46 -6.62 7.53
C GLY A 474 -10.92 -5.59 8.56
N SER A 475 -10.97 -5.99 9.83
CA SER A 475 -11.42 -5.14 10.95
C SER A 475 -10.32 -4.22 11.47
N LEU A 476 -9.06 -4.64 11.34
CA LEU A 476 -7.90 -3.88 11.82
C LEU A 476 -7.36 -2.95 10.75
N THR A 477 -6.81 -1.84 11.25
CA THR A 477 -6.03 -0.87 10.50
C THR A 477 -4.70 -0.70 11.19
N ALA A 478 -3.60 -0.87 10.44
CA ALA A 478 -2.25 -0.65 10.96
C ALA A 478 -2.01 0.85 11.13
N ALA A 479 -1.32 1.24 12.21
CA ALA A 479 -0.90 2.62 12.40
C ALA A 479 0.36 2.91 11.57
N PRO A 480 0.34 3.87 10.61
CA PRO A 480 1.49 4.13 9.75
C PRO A 480 2.71 4.70 10.50
N SER A 481 2.50 5.31 11.67
CA SER A 481 3.57 5.93 12.47
C SER A 481 4.16 5.01 13.56
N HIS A 482 3.56 3.85 13.82
CA HIS A 482 3.99 2.93 14.88
C HIS A 482 3.87 1.47 14.41
N GLU A 483 5.00 0.90 14.00
CA GLU A 483 5.10 -0.50 13.59
C GLU A 483 4.59 -1.42 14.72
N GLY A 484 3.75 -2.41 14.38
CA GLY A 484 3.14 -3.32 15.36
C GLY A 484 2.00 -2.73 16.21
N SER A 485 1.45 -1.57 15.83
CA SER A 485 0.28 -0.99 16.50
C SER A 485 -0.96 -1.03 15.60
N TRP A 486 -2.11 -1.33 16.20
CA TRP A 486 -3.37 -1.55 15.50
C TRP A 486 -4.49 -0.69 16.08
N THR A 487 -5.39 -0.25 15.22
CA THR A 487 -6.65 0.39 15.60
C THR A 487 -7.79 -0.17 14.76
N VAL A 488 -9.02 0.14 15.15
CA VAL A 488 -10.22 -0.16 14.37
C VAL A 488 -10.82 1.12 13.83
N HIS A 489 -11.53 1.01 12.72
CA HIS A 489 -12.23 2.14 12.14
C HIS A 489 -13.31 2.69 13.10
N PRO A 490 -13.52 4.02 13.22
CA PRO A 490 -14.49 4.62 14.15
C PRO A 490 -15.91 4.07 14.05
N LEU A 491 -16.37 3.73 12.84
CA LEU A 491 -17.66 3.07 12.66
C LEU A 491 -17.70 1.65 13.21
N LEU A 492 -16.63 0.87 13.09
CA LEU A 492 -16.59 -0.46 13.70
C LEU A 492 -16.65 -0.33 15.22
N ALA A 493 -15.86 0.57 15.80
CA ALA A 493 -15.89 0.88 17.23
C ALA A 493 -17.30 1.29 17.70
N ARG A 494 -17.98 2.14 16.92
CA ARG A 494 -19.37 2.53 17.17
C ARG A 494 -20.31 1.33 17.12
N THR A 495 -20.20 0.48 16.10
CA THR A 495 -21.05 -0.71 15.94
C THR A 495 -20.86 -1.67 17.12
N VAL A 496 -19.62 -1.90 17.56
CA VAL A 496 -19.32 -2.69 18.77
C VAL A 496 -20.05 -2.09 19.98
N ARG A 497 -19.88 -0.80 20.26
CA ARG A 497 -20.54 -0.13 21.39
C ARG A 497 -22.07 -0.14 21.35
N ARG A 498 -22.67 -0.25 20.15
CA ARG A 498 -24.13 -0.24 19.95
C ARG A 498 -24.78 -1.62 20.03
N HIS A 499 -24.05 -2.65 19.60
CA HIS A 499 -24.58 -4.01 19.40
C HIS A 499 -23.98 -5.03 20.38
N ASP A 500 -23.03 -4.63 21.22
CA ASP A 500 -22.55 -5.46 22.32
C ASP A 500 -23.57 -5.50 23.47
N ASN A 501 -24.11 -6.69 23.71
CA ASN A 501 -25.08 -6.91 24.78
C ASN A 501 -24.39 -7.09 26.15
N ASP A 502 -23.09 -7.43 26.19
CA ASP A 502 -22.32 -7.60 27.43
C ASP A 502 -21.69 -6.27 27.87
N THR A 503 -22.55 -5.31 28.20
CA THR A 503 -22.14 -3.96 28.63
C THR A 503 -21.27 -3.96 29.90
N GLY A 504 -21.45 -4.97 30.77
CA GLY A 504 -20.61 -5.18 31.94
C GLY A 504 -19.17 -5.52 31.54
N ARG A 505 -18.99 -6.49 30.63
CA ARG A 505 -17.66 -6.85 30.11
C ARG A 505 -16.96 -5.68 29.43
N LEU A 506 -17.70 -4.87 28.67
CA LEU A 506 -17.16 -3.68 28.02
C LEU A 506 -16.67 -2.64 29.04
N GLU A 507 -17.42 -2.41 30.12
CA GLU A 507 -17.01 -1.52 31.22
C GLU A 507 -15.79 -2.05 32.00
N ASP A 508 -15.72 -3.36 32.24
CA ASP A 508 -14.55 -4.00 32.88
C ASP A 508 -13.29 -3.80 32.05
N LEU A 509 -13.35 -4.09 30.75
CA LEU A 509 -12.25 -3.87 29.80
C LEU A 509 -11.86 -2.40 29.72
N ARG A 510 -12.84 -1.48 29.73
CA ARG A 510 -12.58 -0.04 29.75
C ARG A 510 -11.80 0.36 30.99
N ARG A 511 -12.19 -0.14 32.17
CA ARG A 511 -11.46 0.12 33.41
C ARG A 511 -10.05 -0.43 33.35
N ILE A 512 -9.88 -1.68 32.93
CA ILE A 512 -8.56 -2.31 32.80
C ILE A 512 -7.65 -1.48 31.90
N LEU A 513 -8.13 -1.08 30.72
CA LEU A 513 -7.38 -0.26 29.78
C LEU A 513 -7.02 1.11 30.37
N LEU A 514 -7.94 1.77 31.06
CA LEU A 514 -7.64 3.05 31.70
C LEU A 514 -6.61 2.89 32.83
N HIS A 515 -6.73 1.83 33.63
CA HIS A 515 -5.75 1.55 34.69
C HIS A 515 -4.37 1.28 34.11
N SER A 516 -4.25 0.47 33.04
CA SER A 516 -2.96 0.20 32.40
C SER A 516 -2.32 1.47 31.82
N LEU A 517 -3.12 2.37 31.25
CA LEU A 517 -2.64 3.68 30.79
C LEU A 517 -2.19 4.57 31.97
N THR A 518 -2.90 4.57 33.09
CA THR A 518 -2.55 5.39 34.27
C THR A 518 -1.44 4.80 35.14
N ALA A 519 -1.25 3.48 35.18
CA ALA A 519 -0.19 2.82 35.95
C ALA A 519 1.20 3.12 35.39
N HIS A 520 1.30 3.41 34.07
CA HIS A 520 2.50 4.00 33.46
C HIS A 520 2.65 5.51 33.72
N THR A 521 1.72 6.11 34.49
CA THR A 521 1.65 7.53 34.83
C THR A 521 1.62 7.77 36.35
N GLU A 522 2.12 6.84 37.18
CA GLU A 522 2.21 7.13 38.62
C GLU A 522 3.16 8.31 38.89
N PRO A 523 2.74 9.31 39.68
CA PRO A 523 3.58 10.43 40.06
C PRO A 523 4.64 9.94 41.04
N ALA A 524 5.90 10.31 40.81
CA ALA A 524 6.96 10.18 41.81
C ALA A 524 6.45 10.66 43.18
N SER A 525 6.66 9.86 44.22
CA SER A 525 6.08 10.04 45.56
C SER A 525 6.26 11.47 46.13
N PRO A 526 5.30 11.98 46.92
CA PRO A 526 5.21 13.40 47.31
C PRO A 526 6.25 13.86 48.35
N THR A 527 7.35 13.14 48.57
CA THR A 527 8.39 13.50 49.54
C THR A 527 9.50 14.39 48.96
N GLN A 528 9.43 14.74 47.66
CA GLN A 528 10.38 15.66 47.02
C GLN A 528 9.78 17.01 46.59
N ALA A 529 8.51 17.27 46.93
CA ALA A 529 7.76 18.45 46.47
C ALA A 529 7.90 19.71 47.35
N LEU A 530 9.03 19.89 48.07
CA LEU A 530 9.26 21.09 48.90
C LEU A 530 10.44 21.96 48.49
N THR A 531 11.04 21.73 47.33
CA THR A 531 12.04 22.66 46.77
C THR A 531 11.82 22.87 45.27
N ALA A 532 10.71 23.52 44.90
CA ALA A 532 10.48 23.98 43.53
C ALA A 532 9.96 25.42 43.50
N HIS A 533 10.78 26.34 43.98
CA HIS A 533 10.72 27.74 43.59
C HIS A 533 12.13 28.24 43.26
N ARG A 534 12.55 28.10 41.99
CA ARG A 534 13.18 29.15 41.15
C ARG A 534 13.73 28.61 39.81
N PRO A 535 14.04 29.49 38.84
CA PRO A 535 13.56 29.46 37.45
C PRO A 535 14.41 28.57 36.54
N ARG A 536 13.89 28.31 35.33
CA ARG A 536 14.59 27.63 34.22
C ARG A 536 16.10 28.00 34.16
N PRO A 537 17.01 27.01 34.25
CA PRO A 537 18.30 27.05 33.58
C PRO A 537 18.22 26.13 32.34
N PHE A 538 18.34 26.68 31.14
CA PHE A 538 19.56 26.56 30.33
C PHE A 538 20.34 25.24 30.51
N LEU A 539 20.34 24.44 29.43
CA LEU A 539 21.29 23.38 29.10
C LEU A 539 21.52 22.33 30.20
N ALA A 540 20.66 21.30 30.24
CA ALA A 540 20.99 20.07 30.95
C ALA A 540 22.20 19.40 30.27
N LYS A 541 23.26 19.18 31.04
CA LYS A 541 24.41 18.37 30.60
C LYS A 541 23.92 16.94 30.27
N PRO A 542 24.43 16.33 29.19
CA PRO A 542 24.06 14.96 28.85
C PRO A 542 24.54 13.98 29.91
N SER A 543 23.65 13.05 30.27
CA SER A 543 23.99 11.83 31.01
C SER A 543 25.10 11.08 30.27
N ARG A 544 26.21 10.81 30.95
CA ARG A 544 27.43 10.19 30.39
C ARG A 544 27.30 8.68 30.08
N GLY A 545 26.15 8.19 29.62
CA GLY A 545 25.94 6.77 29.32
C GLY A 545 25.01 6.52 28.14
N PRO A 546 25.11 5.35 27.49
CA PRO A 546 24.33 5.00 26.30
C PRO A 546 22.84 4.90 26.63
N SER A 547 21.99 5.41 25.72
CA SER A 547 20.54 5.38 25.89
C SER A 547 20.02 3.93 25.89
N PRO A 548 18.85 3.63 26.48
CA PRO A 548 18.25 2.30 26.39
C PRO A 548 18.03 1.84 24.94
N LEU A 549 17.70 2.76 24.03
CA LEU A 549 17.57 2.49 22.59
C LEU A 549 18.92 2.12 21.97
N GLU A 550 19.99 2.84 22.32
CA GLU A 550 21.36 2.52 21.87
C GLU A 550 21.82 1.15 22.37
N ARG A 551 21.50 0.79 23.62
CA ARG A 551 21.81 -0.53 24.19
C ARG A 551 21.08 -1.66 23.48
N ASN A 552 19.80 -1.48 23.18
CA ASN A 552 19.01 -2.47 22.47
C ASN A 552 19.49 -2.65 21.01
N ALA A 553 19.74 -1.54 20.30
CA ALA A 553 20.26 -1.61 18.93
C ALA A 553 21.68 -2.22 18.87
N ALA A 554 22.51 -1.99 19.89
CA ALA A 554 23.81 -2.62 20.02
C ALA A 554 23.72 -4.14 20.28
N LEU A 555 22.75 -4.57 21.10
CA LEU A 555 22.50 -5.99 21.36
C LEU A 555 22.03 -6.73 20.10
N ASP A 556 21.07 -6.16 19.37
CA ASP A 556 20.58 -6.75 18.11
C ASP A 556 21.72 -6.95 17.10
N LEU A 557 22.58 -5.93 16.94
CA LEU A 557 23.73 -6.01 16.06
C LEU A 557 24.78 -7.02 16.55
N GLN A 558 24.98 -7.15 17.87
CA GLN A 558 25.89 -8.14 18.46
C GLN A 558 25.39 -9.56 18.23
N ILE A 559 24.09 -9.83 18.41
CA ILE A 559 23.48 -11.14 18.13
C ILE A 559 23.73 -11.52 16.67
N GLU A 560 23.43 -10.62 15.74
CA GLU A 560 23.61 -10.86 14.31
C GLU A 560 25.07 -11.05 13.90
N LEU A 561 26.01 -10.39 14.58
CA LEU A 561 27.44 -10.53 14.33
C LEU A 561 27.99 -11.86 14.89
N VAL A 562 27.56 -12.25 16.09
CA VAL A 562 28.03 -13.48 16.79
C VAL A 562 27.39 -14.75 16.21
N THR A 563 26.17 -14.66 15.67
CA THR A 563 25.46 -15.80 15.08
C THR A 563 25.82 -16.09 13.62
N ARG A 564 26.64 -15.24 12.97
CA ARG A 564 27.02 -15.41 11.56
C ARG A 564 28.40 -16.04 11.37
N VAL A 565 28.58 -16.64 10.19
CA VAL A 565 29.75 -17.43 9.73
C VAL A 565 31.08 -16.64 9.75
N GLY A 566 31.07 -15.35 10.09
CA GLY A 566 32.28 -14.57 10.39
C GLY A 566 32.98 -14.89 11.72
N VAL A 567 32.35 -15.69 12.61
CA VAL A 567 32.93 -16.06 13.93
C VAL A 567 33.17 -17.58 14.07
N GLN A 568 32.65 -18.40 13.16
CA GLN A 568 32.94 -19.84 13.10
C GLN A 568 33.83 -20.15 11.88
N PRO A 569 35.05 -20.69 12.06
CA PRO A 569 35.95 -20.97 10.94
C PRO A 569 35.32 -21.99 9.99
N LEU A 570 35.23 -21.64 8.71
CA LEU A 570 34.98 -22.61 7.65
C LEU A 570 36.15 -23.60 7.61
N PRO A 571 35.91 -24.92 7.77
CA PRO A 571 36.95 -25.92 7.60
C PRO A 571 37.59 -25.80 6.21
N ALA A 572 38.89 -26.08 6.10
CA ALA A 572 39.69 -25.89 4.87
C ALA A 572 39.15 -26.63 3.61
N SER A 573 38.11 -27.45 3.72
CA SER A 573 37.51 -28.22 2.64
C SER A 573 35.97 -28.17 2.57
N GLN A 574 35.29 -27.34 3.38
CA GLN A 574 33.82 -27.32 3.46
C GLN A 574 33.23 -25.90 3.47
N GLY A 575 32.06 -25.73 2.85
CA GLY A 575 31.29 -24.48 2.77
C GLY A 575 31.58 -23.61 1.54
N SER A 576 30.55 -22.93 1.03
CA SER A 576 30.63 -22.08 -0.16
C SER A 576 31.12 -20.67 0.16
N LEU A 577 32.08 -20.17 -0.64
CA LEU A 577 32.58 -18.79 -0.56
C LEU A 577 31.48 -17.77 -0.90
N ARG A 578 30.59 -18.12 -1.83
CA ARG A 578 29.40 -17.31 -2.16
C ARG A 578 28.47 -17.13 -0.97
N GLU A 579 28.21 -18.20 -0.21
CA GLU A 579 27.38 -18.14 1.00
C GLU A 579 28.04 -17.27 2.08
N ALA A 580 29.37 -17.39 2.27
CA ALA A 580 30.12 -16.55 3.21
C ALA A 580 30.03 -15.05 2.86
N LEU A 581 30.20 -14.69 1.57
CA LEU A 581 30.04 -13.30 1.12
C LEU A 581 28.61 -12.80 1.30
N THR A 582 27.62 -13.65 1.02
CA THR A 582 26.21 -13.29 1.17
C THR A 582 25.88 -13.00 2.65
N SER A 583 26.38 -13.85 3.56
CA SER A 583 26.25 -13.67 5.02
C SER A 583 26.88 -12.38 5.53
N LEU A 584 28.08 -12.03 5.04
CA LEU A 584 28.73 -10.76 5.39
C LEU A 584 28.01 -9.55 4.78
N HIS A 585 27.51 -9.66 3.55
CA HIS A 585 26.76 -8.58 2.90
C HIS A 585 25.45 -8.26 3.64
N THR A 586 24.77 -9.26 4.22
CA THR A 586 23.55 -8.99 5.00
C THR A 586 23.78 -8.14 6.26
N LEU A 587 25.02 -8.00 6.74
CA LEU A 587 25.32 -7.11 7.89
C LEU A 587 25.14 -5.62 7.55
N PHE A 588 25.19 -5.22 6.27
CA PHE A 588 24.89 -3.84 5.87
C PHE A 588 23.44 -3.45 6.17
N ALA A 589 22.50 -4.35 5.88
CA ALA A 589 21.07 -4.13 6.13
C ALA A 589 20.78 -4.13 7.63
N THR A 590 21.34 -5.10 8.38
CA THR A 590 21.22 -5.15 9.85
C THR A 590 21.77 -3.89 10.52
N THR A 591 22.97 -3.45 10.12
CA THR A 591 23.59 -2.25 10.69
C THR A 591 22.79 -1.00 10.38
N ARG A 592 22.26 -0.86 9.15
CA ARG A 592 21.39 0.27 8.79
C ARG A 592 20.08 0.26 9.60
N LYS A 593 19.48 -0.91 9.82
CA LYS A 593 18.29 -1.06 10.69
C LYS A 593 18.58 -0.59 12.12
N ALA A 594 19.71 -1.02 12.70
CA ALA A 594 20.14 -0.60 14.04
C ALA A 594 20.38 0.92 14.12
N LEU A 595 20.90 1.55 13.06
CA LEU A 595 21.07 3.01 13.00
C LEU A 595 19.76 3.79 12.84
N HIS A 596 18.79 3.28 12.07
CA HIS A 596 17.49 3.95 11.92
C HIS A 596 16.68 3.99 13.21
N GLN A 597 16.81 2.95 14.05
CA GLN A 597 16.18 2.90 15.38
C GLN A 597 16.63 4.03 16.32
N LEU A 598 17.74 4.72 16.02
CA LEU A 598 18.32 5.78 16.86
C LEU A 598 18.00 7.22 16.42
N THR A 599 17.19 7.41 15.36
CA THR A 599 17.05 8.74 14.70
C THR A 599 15.89 9.60 15.17
N VAL A 600 15.33 9.35 16.36
CA VAL A 600 14.35 10.27 16.97
C VAL A 600 14.71 10.49 18.44
N ASP A 601 14.95 11.76 18.75
CA ASP A 601 15.21 12.39 20.05
C ASP A 601 16.64 12.34 20.66
N ASP A 602 17.11 13.57 20.88
CA ASP A 602 18.23 14.08 21.67
C ASP A 602 19.68 14.00 21.19
N ALA A 603 20.29 15.19 21.23
CA ALA A 603 21.67 15.48 20.91
C ALA A 603 22.63 14.92 21.97
N THR A 604 23.42 13.90 21.62
CA THR A 604 24.80 13.66 22.08
C THR A 604 25.47 12.55 21.26
N PRO A 605 26.82 12.47 21.19
CA PRO A 605 27.48 11.53 20.28
C PRO A 605 27.21 10.10 20.73
N VAL A 606 26.51 9.37 19.85
CA VAL A 606 26.13 7.97 20.03
C VAL A 606 27.37 7.12 19.69
N THR A 607 27.73 6.20 20.58
CA THR A 607 28.86 5.28 20.43
C THR A 607 28.56 4.24 19.34
N LEU A 608 27.29 3.83 19.20
CA LEU A 608 26.87 2.83 18.21
C LEU A 608 27.14 3.24 16.73
N PRO A 609 26.78 4.45 16.25
CA PRO A 609 27.16 4.91 14.91
C PRO A 609 28.65 4.87 14.62
N THR A 610 29.50 5.10 15.61
CA THR A 610 30.95 5.03 15.44
C THR A 610 31.40 3.59 15.23
N ILE A 611 30.91 2.66 16.05
CA ILE A 611 31.18 1.22 15.92
C ILE A 611 30.64 0.67 14.59
N ALA A 612 29.39 1.03 14.25
CA ALA A 612 28.72 0.64 13.01
C ALA A 612 29.45 1.16 11.75
N THR A 613 29.90 2.41 11.77
CA THR A 613 30.65 3.01 10.66
C THR A 613 31.98 2.30 10.44
N ARG A 614 32.70 1.96 11.52
CA ARG A 614 33.96 1.19 11.46
C ARG A 614 33.72 -0.22 10.91
N LEU A 615 32.71 -0.93 11.43
CA LEU A 615 32.32 -2.25 10.93
C LEU A 615 32.05 -2.23 9.42
N ILE A 616 31.23 -1.29 8.96
CA ILE A 616 30.87 -1.19 7.54
C ILE A 616 32.06 -0.77 6.68
N ASN A 617 32.70 0.35 7.01
CA ASN A 617 33.62 1.02 6.07
C ASN A 617 35.05 0.49 6.18
N ASP A 618 35.49 0.08 7.35
CA ASP A 618 36.89 -0.30 7.59
C ASP A 618 37.07 -1.83 7.51
N HIS A 619 36.01 -2.61 7.75
CA HIS A 619 36.09 -4.09 7.76
C HIS A 619 35.31 -4.72 6.61
N LEU A 620 34.01 -4.49 6.50
CA LEU A 620 33.18 -5.21 5.54
C LEU A 620 33.33 -4.70 4.09
N ARG A 621 33.31 -3.38 3.87
CA ARG A 621 33.35 -2.80 2.52
C ARG A 621 34.62 -3.14 1.74
N PRO A 622 35.84 -3.03 2.30
CA PRO A 622 37.07 -3.37 1.56
C PRO A 622 37.12 -4.85 1.17
N PHE A 623 36.69 -5.73 2.10
CA PHE A 623 36.65 -7.16 1.88
C PHE A 623 35.63 -7.53 0.80
N LEU A 624 34.37 -7.09 0.94
CA LEU A 624 33.29 -7.41 0.00
C LEU A 624 33.55 -6.83 -1.39
N THR A 625 34.09 -5.62 -1.50
CA THR A 625 34.37 -5.00 -2.81
C THR A 625 35.42 -5.81 -3.59
N THR A 626 36.45 -6.29 -2.90
CA THR A 626 37.52 -7.10 -3.52
C THR A 626 36.97 -8.46 -3.95
N TRP A 627 36.28 -9.14 -3.04
CA TRP A 627 35.94 -10.55 -3.22
C TRP A 627 34.62 -10.80 -3.95
N HIS A 628 33.62 -9.90 -3.89
CA HIS A 628 32.41 -10.05 -4.70
C HIS A 628 32.71 -9.97 -6.19
N THR A 629 33.50 -8.98 -6.61
CA THR A 629 33.85 -8.80 -8.02
C THR A 629 34.69 -9.97 -8.52
N ALA A 630 35.69 -10.39 -7.76
CA ALA A 630 36.56 -11.50 -8.14
C ALA A 630 35.80 -12.84 -8.25
N LEU A 631 34.91 -13.14 -7.29
CA LEU A 631 34.11 -14.38 -7.33
C LEU A 631 33.06 -14.34 -8.44
N GLN A 632 32.42 -13.19 -8.69
CA GLN A 632 31.43 -13.05 -9.76
C GLN A 632 32.06 -13.24 -11.16
N GLN A 633 33.28 -12.75 -11.37
CA GLN A 633 34.01 -12.97 -12.62
C GLN A 633 34.32 -14.45 -12.84
N HIS A 634 34.73 -15.16 -11.78
CA HIS A 634 34.95 -16.61 -11.84
C HIS A 634 33.64 -17.35 -12.12
N GLU A 635 32.55 -17.06 -11.41
CA GLU A 635 31.26 -17.72 -11.65
C GLU A 635 30.74 -17.54 -13.08
N ALA A 636 31.02 -16.40 -13.72
CA ALA A 636 30.65 -16.14 -15.11
C ALA A 636 31.39 -17.02 -16.13
N SER A 637 32.57 -17.56 -15.79
CA SER A 637 33.33 -18.47 -16.66
C SER A 637 32.98 -19.95 -16.47
N ARG A 638 31.92 -20.27 -15.70
CA ARG A 638 31.55 -21.64 -15.36
C ARG A 638 31.09 -22.46 -16.59
N PRO A 639 31.70 -23.62 -16.86
CA PRO A 639 31.22 -24.56 -17.87
C PRO A 639 29.83 -25.14 -17.54
N PRO A 640 28.97 -25.42 -18.54
CA PRO A 640 27.60 -25.90 -18.32
C PRO A 640 27.51 -27.30 -17.71
N ASP A 641 28.58 -28.09 -17.80
CA ASP A 641 28.72 -29.46 -17.29
C ASP A 641 29.28 -29.54 -15.85
N MET A 642 29.56 -28.40 -15.21
CA MET A 642 30.17 -28.34 -13.88
C MET A 642 29.24 -27.67 -12.85
N SER A 643 29.13 -28.26 -11.66
CA SER A 643 28.37 -27.65 -10.56
C SER A 643 29.04 -26.36 -10.04
N THR A 644 28.25 -25.45 -9.48
CA THR A 644 28.73 -24.17 -8.92
C THR A 644 29.81 -24.38 -7.86
N PHE A 645 29.63 -25.36 -6.97
CA PHE A 645 30.58 -25.68 -5.91
C PHE A 645 31.88 -26.31 -6.44
N GLN A 646 31.81 -27.21 -7.42
CA GLN A 646 33.01 -27.78 -8.05
C GLN A 646 33.82 -26.71 -8.80
N HIS A 647 33.13 -25.79 -9.47
CA HIS A 647 33.76 -24.67 -10.15
C HIS A 647 34.43 -23.71 -9.15
N GLU A 648 33.78 -23.42 -8.02
CA GLU A 648 34.33 -22.59 -6.94
C GLU A 648 35.59 -23.22 -6.31
N GLN A 649 35.64 -24.56 -6.13
CA GLN A 649 36.83 -25.26 -5.62
C GLN A 649 38.04 -25.19 -6.55
N GLN A 650 37.82 -25.04 -7.87
CA GLN A 650 38.88 -24.91 -8.86
C GLN A 650 39.39 -23.48 -9.01
N TRP A 651 38.85 -22.53 -8.24
CA TRP A 651 39.25 -21.14 -8.31
C TRP A 651 40.64 -20.90 -7.69
N THR A 652 41.55 -20.35 -8.47
CA THR A 652 42.95 -20.13 -8.05
C THR A 652 43.09 -19.15 -6.87
N GLU A 653 42.17 -18.18 -6.74
CA GLU A 653 42.19 -17.21 -5.64
C GLU A 653 41.42 -17.70 -4.38
N ALA A 654 40.74 -18.85 -4.43
CA ALA A 654 39.97 -19.37 -3.29
C ALA A 654 40.79 -19.54 -1.99
N PRO A 655 42.04 -20.07 -2.01
CA PRO A 655 42.87 -20.14 -0.81
C PRO A 655 43.19 -18.76 -0.22
N ARG A 656 43.40 -17.76 -1.08
CA ARG A 656 43.68 -16.38 -0.67
C ARG A 656 42.45 -15.72 -0.06
N MET A 657 41.27 -15.90 -0.65
CA MET A 657 40.02 -15.40 -0.08
C MET A 657 39.74 -16.00 1.30
N ARG A 658 40.02 -17.29 1.50
CA ARG A 658 39.85 -17.95 2.81
C ARG A 658 40.84 -17.43 3.85
N ALA A 659 42.07 -17.14 3.45
CA ALA A 659 43.05 -16.50 4.33
C ALA A 659 42.58 -15.09 4.75
N ASP A 660 42.08 -14.28 3.82
CA ASP A 660 41.55 -12.95 4.10
C ASP A 660 40.28 -13.01 4.96
N LEU A 661 39.41 -14.01 4.75
CA LEU A 661 38.23 -14.23 5.57
C LEU A 661 38.61 -14.59 7.02
N THR A 662 39.66 -15.40 7.18
CA THR A 662 40.23 -15.73 8.50
C THR A 662 40.82 -14.49 9.17
N ALA A 663 41.52 -13.63 8.41
CA ALA A 663 42.06 -12.38 8.91
C ALA A 663 40.95 -11.38 9.33
N LEU A 664 39.78 -11.43 8.69
CA LEU A 664 38.62 -10.60 9.02
C LEU A 664 37.96 -10.98 10.36
N GLN A 665 38.16 -12.21 10.85
CA GLN A 665 37.53 -12.68 12.10
C GLN A 665 37.95 -11.84 13.31
N GLY A 666 39.23 -11.47 13.42
CA GLY A 666 39.75 -10.67 14.53
C GLY A 666 39.04 -9.31 14.67
N PRO A 667 38.98 -8.48 13.62
CA PRO A 667 38.22 -7.23 13.62
C PRO A 667 36.72 -7.38 13.94
N LEU A 668 36.07 -8.45 13.44
CA LEU A 668 34.64 -8.70 13.72
C LEU A 668 34.43 -9.09 15.19
N VAL A 669 35.30 -9.91 15.77
CA VAL A 669 35.29 -10.27 17.19
C VAL A 669 35.53 -9.04 18.08
N ALA A 670 36.48 -8.18 17.73
CA ALA A 670 36.72 -6.92 18.45
C ALA A 670 35.48 -6.01 18.42
N THR A 671 34.82 -5.90 17.26
CA THR A 671 33.57 -5.14 17.11
C THR A 671 32.45 -5.74 17.98
N ALA A 672 32.32 -7.07 18.05
CA ALA A 672 31.33 -7.74 18.90
C ALA A 672 31.56 -7.48 20.40
N HIS A 673 32.81 -7.43 20.85
CA HIS A 673 33.14 -7.04 22.23
C HIS A 673 32.82 -5.56 22.50
N GLU A 674 33.10 -4.64 21.56
CA GLU A 674 32.73 -3.23 21.69
C GLU A 674 31.20 -3.05 21.80
N LEU A 675 30.43 -3.80 21.00
CA LEU A 675 28.97 -3.84 21.10
C LEU A 675 28.51 -4.42 22.45
N GLY A 676 29.19 -5.45 22.95
CA GLY A 676 28.89 -6.05 24.25
C GLY A 676 29.12 -5.12 25.43
N GLN A 677 30.18 -4.32 25.38
CA GLN A 677 30.41 -3.25 26.37
C GLN A 677 29.33 -2.18 26.29
N LEU A 678 28.85 -1.88 25.09
CA LEU A 678 27.82 -0.86 24.87
C LEU A 678 26.45 -1.32 25.40
N CYS A 679 26.03 -2.56 25.13
CA CYS A 679 24.74 -3.10 25.57
C CYS A 679 24.77 -3.65 27.02
N GLY A 680 25.96 -3.90 27.58
CA GLY A 680 26.16 -4.45 28.92
C GLY A 680 26.09 -5.99 28.99
N VAL A 681 26.05 -6.67 27.84
CA VAL A 681 26.01 -8.14 27.70
C VAL A 681 27.08 -8.56 26.70
N ASP A 682 28.07 -9.36 27.11
CA ASP A 682 29.07 -9.90 26.19
C ASP A 682 28.72 -11.34 25.79
N LEU A 683 28.18 -11.52 24.59
CA LEU A 683 27.79 -12.84 24.05
C LEU A 683 28.99 -13.73 23.69
N LEU A 684 30.22 -13.18 23.64
CA LEU A 684 31.45 -13.94 23.40
C LEU A 684 32.18 -14.31 24.70
N GLY A 685 31.79 -13.72 25.85
CA GLY A 685 32.44 -13.91 27.15
C GLY A 685 31.74 -14.93 28.04
N GLY A 686 32.31 -16.12 28.21
CA GLY A 686 31.95 -17.03 29.31
C GLY A 686 32.39 -16.46 30.66
N THR A 687 31.48 -16.47 31.64
CA THR A 687 31.66 -16.27 33.10
C THR A 687 33.09 -15.96 33.60
N PRO A 688 33.33 -14.84 34.32
CA PRO A 688 34.54 -14.72 35.12
C PRO A 688 34.49 -15.76 36.24
N ARG A 689 35.48 -16.66 36.25
CA ARG A 689 35.77 -17.53 37.39
C ARG A 689 36.01 -16.65 38.62
N LEU A 690 35.25 -16.92 39.68
CA LEU A 690 35.62 -16.56 41.04
C LEU A 690 36.98 -17.22 41.33
N ASN A 691 38.07 -16.45 41.27
CA ASN A 691 39.31 -16.83 41.92
C ASN A 691 39.31 -16.26 43.33
N GLU A 692 39.19 -17.18 44.28
CA GLU A 692 39.66 -17.06 45.65
C GLU A 692 41.13 -16.61 45.68
N GLY A 693 41.49 -15.83 46.70
CA GLY A 693 42.87 -15.76 47.19
C GLY A 693 43.46 -14.35 47.38
N ALA A 694 43.07 -13.67 48.46
CA ALA A 694 43.97 -12.77 49.20
C ALA A 694 43.48 -12.62 50.66
N SER A 695 43.68 -13.68 51.44
CA SER A 695 43.92 -13.58 52.88
C SER A 695 45.40 -13.82 53.09
N SER A 696 46.15 -12.76 53.39
CA SER A 696 47.45 -12.64 54.11
C SER A 696 48.22 -11.43 53.57
#